data_AF-A0A9P6V784-F1
#
_entry.id   AF-A0A9P6V784-F1
#
_cell.length_a   1.000
_cell.length_b   1.000
_cell.length_c   1.000
_cell.angle_alpha   90.00
_cell.angle_beta   90.00
_cell.angle_gamma   90.00
#
_symmetry.space_group_name_H-M   'P 1'
#
loop_
_entity.id
_entity.type
_entity.pdbx_description
1 polymer ?
#
loop_
_entity_poly.entity_id
_entity_poly.type
_entity_poly.pdbx_seq_one_letter_code
_entity_poly.pdbx_strand_id
1 'polypeptide(L)'
;RPGAGGAYDTVKRQELAGLIKDVGLSAREFGTNLIEGNKRNFPEDADLPPTEAASCYVKEGFPSADRVLSMAMNMISQELAVDPQVRRAIRAKYESAACVTVTPTEKGVTVIDELHPFYPFKRLAQKYVRDFHDGQYLQILQAQSDGLVKVEIKIPEEANYLQSIMDFYLSDNFSEDSQKWNDLRRKILSSALKESVFVLIERGMSEKLRTQAEEWVAKKCQTTLEDKLMMAPFVPRGARFDREYSARVVAISHGAGSSKDAIQVAFVDDKGKFMDHMKIDNLRDDKSQKDLIDFLDRRRPDVVVVGGFTVNTRRLVEQVEKVVGDLRELRGDDISVVMTNDEVARLYQHSKAAQEDHPEANPLTRYCISLARLIQNPMNEYAALGRDLINIRQHPLQHLVGEDRLRELLDRALINVINHVGIDFNAVVDSPYKAHMLKYICGLGPRKAQSLIKGIEADQHNGSLDKRGDLVIRKLLTWRIFMNCCSFLRVHTSYGGDVLDETRIHSEDYNLARKMAADALEIDEEALEEYENASQHVEELMRDDSAEKLNDLLLEDYANQLEMIQNKPKRMTLETIKHELQDPFRDPRRPFERASPEMVFTMLTGETPQTLKEGFIVPALITKIRDRNAMCRLDCGIDGMLAIQNIADTKIGAVSDVLSEGQTLQVKILRLDREKYFADLTCKESELRHGDTQLRMLPTDRMFDQFEEEKSRNEVKKSDKVSNFLPRKITHPLFKNMNGQQATKYLADKTRGDLVIRPSNRGVDHLTVTVKLADNFYKHFDILELDKKDDVSLGKILKIDNSKYSDLDELLVSHIESILSKTEAIMRNSKYKENASLLRQTLDTQTQAKPDACVYGFTLDRKFPGFFSLLFKLGASRQIEELSVKVLPDHYVLKGPTNKECKDVVAVCNAFKELMQQKLRPKPVASTSTAGPSSSRPHYNSQSGSNNYSSYNSSSSSYSSSNYNSSHHTPSHPGSYHQQPSSHSHHYVPHHSQQPVVPHHLAHQPAPPMHQQSHPSSSSSSSGHWGSTPWGGAPWTGAPGGGHMGPPSGHMTGPHHGYSSAHGDSRHGRVHHQHPAGSCHRLASNLSSRFIR
;
A
#
# COMPACT_ATOMS: atom_id res chain seq x y z
N ARG A 1 10.33 36.83 8.58
CA ARG A 1 11.79 37.13 8.45
C ARG A 1 12.56 35.92 8.93
N PRO A 2 13.56 35.41 8.21
CA PRO A 2 14.41 34.32 8.72
C PRO A 2 15.36 34.82 9.82
N GLY A 3 15.48 34.06 10.91
CA GLY A 3 16.75 33.82 11.61
C GLY A 3 17.57 34.99 12.19
N ALA A 4 17.04 36.19 12.38
CA ALA A 4 17.80 37.29 12.99
C ALA A 4 18.27 36.93 14.40
N GLY A 5 19.59 36.73 14.58
CA GLY A 5 20.20 36.22 15.82
C GLY A 5 20.55 34.72 15.84
N GLY A 6 20.48 34.00 14.72
CA GLY A 6 21.06 32.65 14.62
C GLY A 6 22.60 32.67 14.66
N ALA A 7 23.22 31.50 14.91
CA ALA A 7 24.69 31.39 15.03
C ALA A 7 25.46 31.90 13.80
N TYR A 8 24.92 31.71 12.59
CA TYR A 8 25.43 32.29 11.33
C TYR A 8 25.49 33.82 11.38
N ASP A 9 24.42 34.44 11.89
CA ASP A 9 24.28 35.89 12.08
C ASP A 9 25.29 36.40 13.13
N THR A 10 25.62 35.60 14.13
CA THR A 10 26.65 35.92 15.15
C THR A 10 28.05 35.87 14.57
N VAL A 11 28.43 34.77 13.89
CA VAL A 11 29.74 34.60 13.24
C VAL A 11 29.99 35.69 12.19
N LYS A 12 28.99 36.00 11.38
CA LYS A 12 29.05 37.04 10.34
C LYS A 12 29.22 38.47 10.89
N ARG A 13 28.84 38.70 12.15
CA ARG A 13 29.08 39.98 12.87
C ARG A 13 30.42 40.03 13.60
N GLN A 14 31.16 38.92 13.67
CA GLN A 14 32.39 38.77 14.47
C GLN A 14 33.66 38.59 13.62
N GLU A 15 33.65 39.11 12.38
CA GLU A 15 34.83 39.28 11.51
C GLU A 15 35.55 37.99 11.07
N LEU A 16 34.97 36.80 11.32
CA LEU A 16 35.54 35.49 10.95
C LEU A 16 35.61 35.21 9.43
N ALA A 17 35.39 36.23 8.59
CA ALA A 17 35.44 36.14 7.13
C ALA A 17 36.85 35.84 6.59
N GLY A 18 37.92 36.22 7.30
CA GLY A 18 39.30 35.86 6.93
C GLY A 18 39.51 34.34 7.02
N LEU A 19 39.31 33.76 8.20
CA LEU A 19 39.40 32.30 8.44
C LEU A 19 38.51 31.45 7.51
N ILE A 20 37.39 32.01 7.05
CA ILE A 20 36.52 31.36 6.06
C ILE A 20 37.12 31.40 4.65
N LYS A 21 37.82 32.48 4.27
CA LYS A 21 38.58 32.55 3.03
C LYS A 21 39.78 31.60 3.05
N ASP A 22 40.43 31.42 4.20
CA ASP A 22 41.61 30.56 4.38
C ASP A 22 41.34 29.06 4.12
N VAL A 23 40.06 28.65 4.04
CA VAL A 23 39.66 27.29 3.58
C VAL A 23 39.85 27.12 2.06
N GLY A 24 39.96 28.20 1.29
CA GLY A 24 40.50 28.21 -0.07
C GLY A 24 39.51 28.04 -1.22
N LEU A 25 38.26 27.66 -0.97
CA LEU A 25 37.27 27.38 -2.02
C LEU A 25 35.84 27.68 -1.58
N SER A 26 35.13 28.54 -2.31
CA SER A 26 33.76 28.91 -1.98
C SER A 26 32.74 27.83 -2.36
N ALA A 27 31.56 27.88 -1.73
CA ALA A 27 30.45 26.98 -2.02
C ALA A 27 30.01 27.00 -3.50
N ARG A 28 30.16 28.15 -4.18
CA ARG A 28 29.77 28.32 -5.59
C ARG A 28 30.80 27.75 -6.56
N GLU A 29 32.08 27.86 -6.25
CA GLU A 29 33.16 27.28 -7.07
C GLU A 29 33.17 25.75 -6.95
N PHE A 30 32.93 25.23 -5.74
CA PHE A 30 32.62 23.82 -5.52
C PHE A 30 31.35 23.36 -6.24
N GLY A 31 30.28 24.16 -6.19
CA GLY A 31 29.05 23.93 -6.94
C GLY A 31 29.28 23.88 -8.46
N THR A 32 30.25 24.64 -8.97
CA THR A 32 30.66 24.61 -10.38
C THR A 32 31.41 23.31 -10.70
N ASN A 33 32.42 22.94 -9.90
CA ASN A 33 33.14 21.67 -10.03
C ASN A 33 32.16 20.46 -10.04
N LEU A 34 31.17 20.47 -9.14
CA LEU A 34 30.14 19.42 -9.03
C LEU A 34 29.21 19.32 -10.25
N ILE A 35 28.96 20.42 -10.98
CA ILE A 35 28.12 20.41 -12.19
C ILE A 35 28.94 20.02 -13.42
N GLU A 36 30.20 20.46 -13.51
CA GLU A 36 31.10 20.12 -14.63
C GLU A 36 31.73 18.72 -14.50
N GLY A 37 31.70 18.12 -13.30
CA GLY A 37 32.25 16.79 -13.02
C GLY A 37 33.78 16.72 -13.02
N ASN A 38 34.44 17.87 -12.86
CA ASN A 38 35.90 18.03 -12.90
C ASN A 38 36.35 19.05 -11.84
N LYS A 39 37.66 19.14 -11.58
CA LYS A 39 38.24 20.26 -10.83
C LYS A 39 38.52 21.41 -11.80
N ARG A 40 37.61 22.38 -11.87
CA ARG A 40 37.84 23.65 -12.58
C ARG A 40 38.47 24.71 -11.66
N ASN A 41 37.97 24.77 -10.43
CA ASN A 41 38.46 25.65 -9.38
C ASN A 41 39.18 24.78 -8.32
N PHE A 42 40.38 25.17 -7.91
CA PHE A 42 41.19 24.45 -6.93
C PHE A 42 41.21 25.23 -5.62
N PRO A 43 41.18 24.58 -4.45
CA PRO A 43 41.31 25.27 -3.17
C PRO A 43 42.73 25.79 -2.98
N GLU A 44 42.87 27.08 -2.66
CA GLU A 44 44.14 27.65 -2.20
C GLU A 44 44.39 27.22 -0.74
N ASP A 45 45.57 26.67 -0.43
CA ASP A 45 45.96 26.34 0.94
C ASP A 45 46.62 27.56 1.61
N ALA A 46 46.22 27.89 2.84
CA ALA A 46 46.83 28.97 3.61
C ALA A 46 48.16 28.53 4.27
N ASP A 47 49.12 29.47 4.37
CA ASP A 47 50.48 29.24 4.89
C ASP A 47 50.54 28.80 6.37
N LEU A 48 49.45 28.95 7.12
CA LEU A 48 49.33 28.56 8.53
C LEU A 48 48.39 27.36 8.69
N PRO A 49 48.66 26.40 9.59
CA PRO A 49 47.74 25.31 9.89
C PRO A 49 46.43 25.83 10.50
N PRO A 50 45.30 25.11 10.32
CA PRO A 50 43.97 25.61 10.71
C PRO A 50 43.84 26.04 12.17
N THR A 51 44.52 25.36 13.08
CA THR A 51 44.51 25.65 14.53
C THR A 51 45.24 26.94 14.88
N GLU A 52 46.29 27.28 14.15
CA GLU A 52 47.06 28.52 14.35
C GLU A 52 46.36 29.69 13.67
N ALA A 53 45.88 29.50 12.44
CA ALA A 53 45.03 30.48 11.75
C ALA A 53 43.80 30.87 12.60
N ALA A 54 43.14 29.90 13.24
CA ALA A 54 42.01 30.17 14.14
C ALA A 54 42.41 30.83 15.47
N SER A 55 43.65 30.66 15.94
CA SER A 55 44.12 31.30 17.18
C SER A 55 44.12 32.83 17.09
N CYS A 56 44.38 33.37 15.89
CA CYS A 56 44.36 34.81 15.60
C CYS A 56 42.99 35.48 15.82
N TYR A 57 41.91 34.71 15.91
CA TYR A 57 40.53 35.21 16.08
C TYR A 57 39.96 34.96 17.49
N VAL A 58 40.78 34.51 18.44
CA VAL A 58 40.40 34.37 19.85
C VAL A 58 40.23 35.76 20.47
N LYS A 59 38.98 36.16 20.71
CA LYS A 59 38.54 37.44 21.31
C LYS A 59 37.53 37.17 22.43
N GLU A 60 37.17 38.18 23.22
CA GLU A 60 36.10 38.08 24.22
C GLU A 60 34.77 37.60 23.59
N GLY A 61 34.42 36.33 23.82
CA GLY A 61 33.32 35.63 23.15
C GLY A 61 33.69 34.23 22.63
N PHE A 62 34.96 33.96 22.33
CA PHE A 62 35.46 32.64 21.92
C PHE A 62 36.59 32.16 22.85
N PRO A 63 36.36 31.13 23.70
CA PRO A 63 37.33 30.73 24.72
C PRO A 63 38.47 29.82 24.20
N SER A 64 38.42 29.36 22.94
CA SER A 64 39.47 28.51 22.35
C SER A 64 39.45 28.53 20.82
N ALA A 65 40.61 28.25 20.20
CA ALA A 65 40.75 28.11 18.74
C ALA A 65 39.87 26.96 18.18
N ASP A 66 39.71 25.86 18.92
CA ASP A 66 38.80 24.77 18.55
C ASP A 66 37.35 25.24 18.43
N ARG A 67 36.94 26.17 19.31
CA ARG A 67 35.58 26.73 19.25
C ARG A 67 35.43 27.67 18.06
N VAL A 68 36.46 28.44 17.73
CA VAL A 68 36.49 29.26 16.50
C VAL A 68 36.39 28.36 15.25
N LEU A 69 37.22 27.32 15.14
CA LEU A 69 37.18 26.34 14.04
C LEU A 69 35.81 25.68 13.92
N SER A 70 35.21 25.26 15.03
CA SER A 70 33.88 24.64 15.06
C SER A 70 32.80 25.60 14.51
N MET A 71 32.89 26.89 14.82
CA MET A 71 31.93 27.89 14.37
C MET A 71 32.13 28.26 12.89
N ALA A 72 33.38 28.36 12.43
CA ALA A 72 33.72 28.54 11.02
C ALA A 72 33.27 27.34 10.17
N MET A 73 33.55 26.11 10.63
CA MET A 73 33.07 24.87 10.00
C MET A 73 31.54 24.86 9.89
N ASN A 74 30.82 25.21 10.96
CA ASN A 74 29.35 25.28 10.93
C ASN A 74 28.81 26.34 9.97
N MET A 75 29.50 27.48 9.82
CA MET A 75 29.11 28.51 8.85
C MET A 75 29.33 28.04 7.41
N ILE A 76 30.51 27.51 7.08
CA ILE A 76 30.81 27.03 5.72
C ILE A 76 29.93 25.82 5.37
N SER A 77 29.68 24.93 6.34
CA SER A 77 28.72 23.82 6.21
C SER A 77 27.32 24.32 5.83
N GLN A 78 26.84 25.39 6.46
CA GLN A 78 25.57 26.02 6.10
C GLN A 78 25.59 26.70 4.73
N GLU A 79 26.68 27.37 4.34
CA GLU A 79 26.78 28.02 3.02
C GLU A 79 26.81 27.00 1.87
N LEU A 80 27.60 25.93 2.01
CA LEU A 80 27.56 24.76 1.13
C LEU A 80 26.17 24.12 1.09
N ALA A 81 25.50 24.03 2.25
CA ALA A 81 24.18 23.42 2.35
C ALA A 81 23.03 24.28 1.80
N VAL A 82 23.22 25.58 1.55
CA VAL A 82 22.22 26.45 0.89
C VAL A 82 22.49 26.73 -0.59
N ASP A 83 23.72 26.51 -1.08
CA ASP A 83 24.10 26.86 -2.44
C ASP A 83 23.20 26.18 -3.52
N PRO A 84 22.66 26.94 -4.50
CA PRO A 84 21.79 26.39 -5.53
C PRO A 84 22.45 25.41 -6.49
N GLN A 85 23.76 25.54 -6.77
CA GLN A 85 24.49 24.66 -7.68
C GLN A 85 24.82 23.32 -7.01
N VAL A 86 25.35 23.34 -5.78
CA VAL A 86 25.57 22.14 -4.96
C VAL A 86 24.27 21.34 -4.81
N ARG A 87 23.17 22.02 -4.45
CA ARG A 87 21.83 21.41 -4.38
C ARG A 87 21.32 20.89 -5.72
N ARG A 88 21.68 21.51 -6.85
CA ARG A 88 21.27 21.08 -8.21
C ARG A 88 22.00 19.81 -8.64
N ALA A 89 23.33 19.76 -8.49
CA ALA A 89 24.14 18.60 -8.85
C ALA A 89 23.73 17.35 -8.05
N ILE A 90 23.62 17.48 -6.73
CA ILE A 90 23.26 16.36 -5.86
C ILE A 90 21.80 15.92 -6.11
N ARG A 91 20.87 16.84 -6.35
CA ARG A 91 19.49 16.47 -6.74
C ARG A 91 19.47 15.64 -8.02
N ALA A 92 20.20 16.05 -9.06
CA ALA A 92 20.26 15.31 -10.32
C ALA A 92 20.84 13.89 -10.14
N LYS A 93 21.81 13.70 -9.23
CA LYS A 93 22.29 12.35 -8.86
C LYS A 93 21.21 11.56 -8.11
N TYR A 94 20.49 12.16 -7.17
CA TYR A 94 19.38 11.47 -6.49
C TYR A 94 18.25 11.09 -7.47
N GLU A 95 17.87 11.94 -8.42
CA GLU A 95 16.83 11.63 -9.42
C GLU A 95 17.21 10.49 -10.38
N SER A 96 18.51 10.30 -10.63
CA SER A 96 19.02 9.27 -11.55
C SER A 96 19.45 7.97 -10.88
N ALA A 97 19.83 8.01 -9.59
CA ALA A 97 20.48 6.89 -8.91
C ALA A 97 20.01 6.61 -7.46
N ALA A 98 19.16 7.44 -6.85
CA ALA A 98 18.62 7.10 -5.53
C ALA A 98 17.58 5.99 -5.60
N CYS A 99 17.51 5.21 -4.53
CA CYS A 99 16.63 4.07 -4.35
C CYS A 99 15.86 4.17 -3.04
N VAL A 100 14.59 3.77 -3.08
CA VAL A 100 13.75 3.58 -1.90
C VAL A 100 14.01 2.19 -1.32
N THR A 101 14.24 2.12 -0.02
CA THR A 101 14.32 0.88 0.74
C THR A 101 13.30 0.91 1.87
N VAL A 102 12.55 -0.18 2.03
CA VAL A 102 11.49 -0.35 3.05
C VAL A 102 11.86 -1.52 3.94
N THR A 103 11.88 -1.28 5.24
CA THR A 103 12.19 -2.29 6.27
C THR A 103 11.07 -2.33 7.31
N PRO A 104 10.65 -3.51 7.79
CA PRO A 104 9.57 -3.61 8.77
C PRO A 104 10.10 -3.25 10.16
N THR A 105 9.29 -2.55 10.95
CA THR A 105 9.54 -2.37 12.39
C THR A 105 9.24 -3.67 13.14
N GLU A 106 9.54 -3.76 14.45
CA GLU A 106 9.14 -4.91 15.28
C GLU A 106 7.61 -5.15 15.24
N LYS A 107 6.83 -4.06 15.18
CA LYS A 107 5.38 -4.08 14.93
C LYS A 107 5.06 -4.55 13.50
N GLY A 108 5.80 -4.09 12.49
CA GLY A 108 5.64 -4.53 11.10
C GLY A 108 5.91 -6.01 10.87
N VAL A 109 6.93 -6.58 11.51
CA VAL A 109 7.26 -8.01 11.40
C VAL A 109 6.11 -8.88 11.92
N THR A 110 5.40 -8.43 12.97
CA THR A 110 4.33 -9.17 13.64
C THR A 110 2.93 -8.89 13.09
N VAL A 111 2.66 -7.70 12.54
CA VAL A 111 1.35 -7.32 11.99
C VAL A 111 1.22 -7.56 10.48
N ILE A 112 2.32 -7.44 9.71
CA ILE A 112 2.28 -7.68 8.25
C ILE A 112 2.53 -9.18 7.99
N ASP A 113 1.46 -9.96 8.05
CA ASP A 113 1.44 -11.37 7.60
C ASP A 113 1.47 -11.52 6.07
N GLU A 114 1.44 -12.76 5.56
CA GLU A 114 1.49 -13.07 4.13
C GLU A 114 0.22 -12.65 3.34
N LEU A 115 -0.85 -12.21 4.03
CA LEU A 115 -2.12 -11.75 3.45
C LEU A 115 -2.33 -10.23 3.55
N HIS A 116 -1.57 -9.55 4.41
CA HIS A 116 -1.70 -8.12 4.65
C HIS A 116 -1.44 -7.30 3.37
N PRO A 117 -2.22 -6.24 3.07
CA PRO A 117 -2.04 -5.43 1.84
C PRO A 117 -0.66 -4.78 1.65
N PHE A 118 0.15 -4.71 2.72
CA PHE A 118 1.52 -4.18 2.71
C PHE A 118 2.61 -5.26 2.58
N TYR A 119 2.25 -6.54 2.60
CA TYR A 119 3.20 -7.64 2.41
C TYR A 119 4.02 -7.51 1.12
N PRO A 120 3.45 -7.12 -0.05
CA PRO A 120 4.20 -7.01 -1.31
C PRO A 120 5.45 -6.10 -1.28
N PHE A 121 5.54 -5.17 -0.34
CA PHE A 121 6.66 -4.24 -0.20
C PHE A 121 7.27 -4.22 1.23
N LYS A 122 6.89 -5.17 2.10
CA LYS A 122 7.40 -5.31 3.49
C LYS A 122 8.93 -5.30 3.57
N ARG A 123 9.60 -5.85 2.54
CA ARG A 123 11.05 -5.96 2.39
C ARG A 123 11.53 -5.39 1.04
N LEU A 124 11.06 -4.20 0.66
CA LEU A 124 11.49 -3.58 -0.60
C LEU A 124 12.96 -3.14 -0.50
N ALA A 125 13.84 -3.72 -1.29
CA ALA A 125 15.27 -3.44 -1.29
C ALA A 125 15.70 -2.66 -2.54
N GLN A 126 16.20 -1.43 -2.36
CA GLN A 126 16.84 -0.64 -3.41
C GLN A 126 16.04 -0.46 -4.73
N LYS A 127 14.72 -0.27 -4.67
CA LYS A 127 13.92 0.09 -5.87
C LYS A 127 14.21 1.53 -6.29
N TYR A 128 14.64 1.79 -7.53
CA TYR A 128 15.00 3.16 -7.96
C TYR A 128 13.81 4.12 -7.86
N VAL A 129 14.07 5.37 -7.49
CA VAL A 129 13.07 6.46 -7.42
C VAL A 129 12.29 6.62 -8.74
N ARG A 130 12.95 6.44 -9.89
CA ARG A 130 12.32 6.53 -11.22
C ARG A 130 11.39 5.35 -11.57
N ASP A 131 11.48 4.24 -10.84
CA ASP A 131 10.71 3.02 -11.10
C ASP A 131 9.36 3.02 -10.33
N PHE A 132 9.03 4.12 -9.65
CA PHE A 132 7.72 4.37 -9.04
C PHE A 132 6.81 5.09 -10.05
N HIS A 133 6.01 4.31 -10.76
CA HIS A 133 5.10 4.74 -11.83
C HIS A 133 3.62 4.52 -11.49
N ASP A 134 3.29 4.30 -10.21
CA ASP A 134 1.97 3.91 -9.72
C ASP A 134 1.73 4.37 -8.26
N GLY A 135 0.56 4.01 -7.72
CA GLY A 135 0.15 4.36 -6.35
C GLY A 135 0.88 3.64 -5.20
N GLN A 136 1.83 2.73 -5.46
CA GLN A 136 2.51 1.94 -4.41
C GLN A 136 3.19 2.83 -3.36
N TYR A 137 3.74 3.98 -3.77
CA TYR A 137 4.42 4.88 -2.84
C TYR A 137 3.46 5.45 -1.76
N LEU A 138 2.18 5.65 -2.06
CA LEU A 138 1.18 6.04 -1.05
C LEU A 138 0.90 4.92 -0.05
N GLN A 139 0.91 3.66 -0.50
CA GLN A 139 0.77 2.51 0.41
C GLN A 139 2.00 2.37 1.33
N ILE A 140 3.19 2.67 0.82
CA ILE A 140 4.44 2.71 1.61
C ILE A 140 4.37 3.82 2.66
N LEU A 141 3.91 5.04 2.29
CA LEU A 141 3.70 6.14 3.24
C LEU A 141 2.62 5.82 4.28
N GLN A 142 1.52 5.16 3.89
CA GLN A 142 0.49 4.71 4.83
C GLN A 142 1.07 3.70 5.84
N ALA A 143 1.76 2.66 5.37
CA ALA A 143 2.45 1.69 6.22
C ALA A 143 3.49 2.33 7.16
N GLN A 144 4.11 3.44 6.74
CA GLN A 144 5.02 4.22 7.57
C GLN A 144 4.27 5.03 8.63
N SER A 145 3.13 5.66 8.29
CA SER A 145 2.28 6.39 9.25
C SER A 145 1.64 5.47 10.30
N ASP A 146 1.30 4.24 9.92
CA ASP A 146 0.84 3.17 10.83
C ASP A 146 1.97 2.62 11.73
N GLY A 147 3.22 3.09 11.54
CA GLY A 147 4.39 2.65 12.30
C GLY A 147 4.83 1.20 12.00
N LEU A 148 4.40 0.64 10.87
CA LEU A 148 4.69 -0.74 10.48
C LEU A 148 6.01 -0.85 9.69
N VAL A 149 6.38 0.17 8.92
CA VAL A 149 7.64 0.18 8.17
C VAL A 149 8.45 1.45 8.39
N LYS A 150 9.77 1.34 8.23
CA LYS A 150 10.70 2.45 8.06
C LYS A 150 11.10 2.52 6.58
N VAL A 151 11.05 3.73 6.03
CA VAL A 151 11.40 4.04 4.64
C VAL A 151 12.68 4.89 4.64
N GLU A 152 13.60 4.60 3.73
CA GLU A 152 14.81 5.40 3.47
C GLU A 152 14.97 5.61 1.96
N ILE A 153 15.38 6.81 1.53
CA ILE A 153 15.66 7.13 0.11
C ILE A 153 17.11 7.59 -0.04
N LYS A 154 17.98 6.69 -0.49
CA LYS A 154 19.44 6.91 -0.53
C LYS A 154 20.04 6.44 -1.85
N ILE A 155 21.20 6.97 -2.20
CA ILE A 155 22.00 6.47 -3.31
C ILE A 155 22.71 5.18 -2.84
N PRO A 156 22.64 4.06 -3.58
CA PRO A 156 23.47 2.89 -3.31
C PRO A 156 24.95 3.27 -3.25
N GLU A 157 25.68 2.78 -2.24
CA GLU A 157 27.06 3.19 -1.96
C GLU A 157 27.25 4.71 -1.73
N GLU A 158 26.34 5.36 -1.00
CA GLU A 158 26.42 6.79 -0.64
C GLU A 158 27.81 7.22 -0.11
N ALA A 159 28.53 6.35 0.61
CA ALA A 159 29.89 6.61 1.07
C ALA A 159 30.90 6.78 -0.08
N ASN A 160 30.81 5.95 -1.13
CA ASN A 160 31.66 6.04 -2.32
C ASN A 160 31.30 7.30 -3.13
N TYR A 161 30.01 7.63 -3.24
CA TYR A 161 29.58 8.87 -3.86
C TYR A 161 30.09 10.11 -3.09
N LEU A 162 29.97 10.12 -1.75
CA LEU A 162 30.51 11.20 -0.92
C LEU A 162 32.03 11.34 -1.07
N GLN A 163 32.79 10.23 -1.14
CA GLN A 163 34.23 10.30 -1.39
C GLN A 163 34.52 10.94 -2.76
N SER A 164 33.84 10.51 -3.83
CA SER A 164 34.00 11.12 -5.16
C SER A 164 33.62 12.61 -5.21
N ILE A 165 32.69 13.05 -4.35
CA ILE A 165 32.36 14.47 -4.16
C ILE A 165 33.49 15.20 -3.42
N MET A 166 34.04 14.60 -2.37
CA MET A 166 35.08 15.24 -1.55
C MET A 166 36.29 15.63 -2.38
N ASP A 167 36.70 14.80 -3.34
CA ASP A 167 37.87 15.07 -4.17
C ASP A 167 37.73 16.41 -4.94
N PHE A 168 36.52 16.80 -5.38
CA PHE A 168 36.25 18.10 -6.03
C PHE A 168 36.35 19.34 -5.11
N TYR A 169 36.62 19.15 -3.81
CA TYR A 169 36.76 20.22 -2.81
C TYR A 169 38.14 20.23 -2.13
N LEU A 170 38.98 19.22 -2.39
CA LEU A 170 40.25 19.01 -1.68
C LEU A 170 41.45 19.45 -2.52
N SER A 171 42.46 19.95 -1.81
CA SER A 171 43.76 20.33 -2.38
C SER A 171 44.53 19.08 -2.79
N ASP A 172 45.16 19.13 -3.95
CA ASP A 172 46.08 18.10 -4.46
C ASP A 172 47.51 18.27 -3.93
N ASN A 173 47.74 19.22 -3.00
CA ASN A 173 49.01 19.43 -2.34
C ASN A 173 49.23 18.42 -1.20
N PHE A 174 50.47 17.94 -1.06
CA PHE A 174 50.87 16.88 -0.13
C PHE A 174 51.52 17.41 1.17
N SER A 175 51.64 18.72 1.36
CA SER A 175 52.24 19.31 2.57
C SER A 175 51.47 18.89 3.85
N GLU A 176 52.15 18.89 5.01
CA GLU A 176 51.52 18.52 6.29
C GLU A 176 50.35 19.44 6.64
N ASP A 177 50.46 20.73 6.31
CA ASP A 177 49.43 21.73 6.59
C ASP A 177 48.30 21.69 5.56
N SER A 178 48.59 21.39 4.29
CA SER A 178 47.57 21.01 3.29
C SER A 178 46.77 19.79 3.73
N GLN A 179 47.41 18.80 4.37
CA GLN A 179 46.70 17.64 4.93
C GLN A 179 45.79 18.05 6.10
N LYS A 180 46.25 18.92 7.02
CA LYS A 180 45.42 19.47 8.11
C LYS A 180 44.22 20.28 7.58
N TRP A 181 44.42 21.10 6.55
CA TRP A 181 43.33 21.82 5.86
C TRP A 181 42.37 20.86 5.14
N ASN A 182 42.89 19.84 4.45
CA ASN A 182 42.07 18.81 3.81
C ASN A 182 41.24 18.00 4.82
N ASP A 183 41.77 17.68 5.99
CA ASP A 183 41.00 17.04 7.07
C ASP A 183 39.87 17.93 7.60
N LEU A 184 40.08 19.24 7.69
CA LEU A 184 39.02 20.20 8.02
C LEU A 184 37.98 20.28 6.89
N ARG A 185 38.40 20.36 5.62
CA ARG A 185 37.52 20.34 4.44
C ARG A 185 36.67 19.05 4.36
N ARG A 186 37.23 17.88 4.68
CA ARG A 186 36.48 16.61 4.78
C ARG A 186 35.40 16.67 5.89
N LYS A 187 35.72 17.23 7.05
CA LYS A 187 34.75 17.43 8.16
C LYS A 187 33.63 18.39 7.77
N ILE A 188 33.98 19.54 7.18
CA ILE A 188 33.04 20.54 6.64
C ILE A 188 32.07 19.89 5.65
N LEU A 189 32.57 19.19 4.62
CA LEU A 189 31.72 18.52 3.63
C LEU A 189 30.88 17.40 4.24
N SER A 190 31.43 16.59 5.15
CA SER A 190 30.64 15.52 5.76
C SER A 190 29.46 16.07 6.56
N SER A 191 29.62 17.19 7.26
CA SER A 191 28.51 17.89 7.92
C SER A 191 27.53 18.45 6.88
N ALA A 192 28.02 19.28 5.95
CA ALA A 192 27.19 19.95 4.95
C ALA A 192 26.31 18.97 4.16
N LEU A 193 26.93 17.86 3.70
CA LEU A 193 26.29 16.93 2.79
C LEU A 193 25.41 15.91 3.53
N LYS A 194 25.92 15.20 4.55
CA LYS A 194 25.13 14.16 5.23
C LYS A 194 24.08 14.74 6.18
N GLU A 195 24.41 15.77 6.94
CA GLU A 195 23.53 16.28 8.01
C GLU A 195 22.48 17.25 7.48
N SER A 196 22.77 17.94 6.36
CA SER A 196 21.88 18.96 5.78
C SER A 196 21.39 18.66 4.36
N VAL A 197 22.29 18.51 3.37
CA VAL A 197 21.87 18.44 1.96
C VAL A 197 21.16 17.13 1.60
N PHE A 198 21.70 15.99 2.03
CA PHE A 198 21.10 14.67 1.74
C PHE A 198 19.73 14.55 2.40
N VAL A 199 19.60 14.89 3.70
CA VAL A 199 18.31 14.91 4.42
C VAL A 199 17.28 15.83 3.75
N LEU A 200 17.69 17.01 3.28
CA LEU A 200 16.81 17.93 2.57
C LEU A 200 16.36 17.38 1.21
N ILE A 201 17.24 16.68 0.49
CA ILE A 201 16.96 16.10 -0.83
C ILE A 201 16.13 14.81 -0.69
N GLU A 202 16.41 13.93 0.28
CA GLU A 202 15.59 12.76 0.63
C GLU A 202 14.14 13.19 0.90
N ARG A 203 13.93 14.18 1.77
CA ARG A 203 12.59 14.72 2.04
C ARG A 203 11.94 15.31 0.77
N GLY A 204 12.72 16.00 -0.08
CA GLY A 204 12.26 16.52 -1.36
C GLY A 204 11.87 15.43 -2.36
N MET A 205 12.58 14.29 -2.38
CA MET A 205 12.24 13.13 -3.20
C MET A 205 11.00 12.42 -2.69
N SER A 206 10.83 12.30 -1.37
CA SER A 206 9.63 11.73 -0.77
C SER A 206 8.38 12.54 -1.14
N GLU A 207 8.42 13.88 -1.03
CA GLU A 207 7.29 14.72 -1.41
C GLU A 207 7.03 14.73 -2.93
N LYS A 208 8.09 14.63 -3.75
CA LYS A 208 7.97 14.48 -5.21
C LYS A 208 7.30 13.16 -5.58
N LEU A 209 7.76 12.03 -5.02
CA LEU A 209 7.18 10.71 -5.22
C LEU A 209 5.73 10.64 -4.74
N ARG A 210 5.44 11.24 -3.59
CA ARG A 210 4.07 11.41 -3.07
C ARG A 210 3.19 12.14 -4.08
N THR A 211 3.62 13.33 -4.53
CA THR A 211 2.87 14.13 -5.51
C THR A 211 2.62 13.36 -6.81
N GLN A 212 3.62 12.63 -7.31
CA GLN A 212 3.50 11.81 -8.52
C GLN A 212 2.52 10.64 -8.34
N ALA A 213 2.52 9.99 -7.18
CA ALA A 213 1.61 8.88 -6.88
C ALA A 213 0.18 9.36 -6.58
N GLU A 214 0.00 10.50 -5.91
CA GLU A 214 -1.31 11.16 -5.75
C GLU A 214 -1.90 11.55 -7.11
N GLU A 215 -1.11 12.18 -7.98
CA GLU A 215 -1.53 12.54 -9.35
C GLU A 215 -1.88 11.32 -10.20
N TRP A 216 -1.11 10.23 -10.09
CA TRP A 216 -1.40 8.97 -10.80
C TRP A 216 -2.74 8.36 -10.34
N VAL A 217 -2.98 8.29 -9.03
CA VAL A 217 -4.25 7.77 -8.49
C VAL A 217 -5.42 8.68 -8.86
N ALA A 218 -5.26 10.00 -8.72
CA ALA A 218 -6.30 10.97 -9.05
C ALA A 218 -6.64 10.95 -10.56
N LYS A 219 -5.64 10.82 -11.44
CA LYS A 219 -5.86 10.66 -12.88
C LYS A 219 -6.52 9.32 -13.24
N LYS A 220 -6.23 8.23 -12.50
CA LYS A 220 -6.97 6.97 -12.63
C LYS A 220 -8.43 7.11 -12.18
N CYS A 221 -8.71 7.90 -11.15
CA CYS A 221 -10.09 8.23 -10.75
C CYS A 221 -10.80 9.06 -11.84
N GLN A 222 -10.11 10.04 -12.44
CA GLN A 222 -10.62 10.82 -13.57
C GLN A 222 -11.04 9.91 -14.72
N THR A 223 -10.12 9.10 -15.27
CA THR A 223 -10.42 8.25 -16.44
C THR A 223 -11.51 7.21 -16.13
N THR A 224 -11.53 6.64 -14.92
CA THR A 224 -12.60 5.70 -14.53
C THR A 224 -13.98 6.37 -14.49
N LEU A 225 -14.05 7.65 -14.13
CA LEU A 225 -15.29 8.44 -14.21
C LEU A 225 -15.61 8.85 -15.66
N GLU A 226 -14.62 9.24 -16.46
CA GLU A 226 -14.78 9.51 -17.90
C GLU A 226 -15.36 8.28 -18.63
N ASP A 227 -14.82 7.08 -18.39
CA ASP A 227 -15.30 5.81 -18.95
C ASP A 227 -16.75 5.47 -18.56
N LYS A 228 -17.20 5.88 -17.36
CA LYS A 228 -18.59 5.77 -16.90
C LYS A 228 -19.51 6.80 -17.57
N LEU A 229 -19.05 8.04 -17.70
CA LEU A 229 -19.79 9.16 -18.31
C LEU A 229 -19.91 9.02 -19.84
N MET A 230 -18.94 8.38 -20.48
CA MET A 230 -18.90 8.11 -21.92
C MET A 230 -19.82 6.96 -22.38
N MET A 231 -20.76 6.53 -21.52
CA MET A 231 -21.88 5.66 -21.89
C MET A 231 -23.12 6.50 -22.18
N ALA A 232 -23.76 6.25 -23.33
CA ALA A 232 -24.97 6.92 -23.75
C ALA A 232 -26.22 6.46 -22.97
N PRO A 233 -27.32 7.24 -23.00
CA PRO A 233 -28.62 6.83 -22.49
C PRO A 233 -29.15 5.52 -23.10
N PHE A 234 -30.09 4.87 -22.40
CA PHE A 234 -30.80 3.72 -22.98
C PHE A 234 -31.66 4.14 -24.17
N VAL A 235 -31.45 3.47 -25.30
CA VAL A 235 -32.27 3.58 -26.52
C VAL A 235 -32.94 2.21 -26.77
N PRO A 236 -34.28 2.14 -26.91
CA PRO A 236 -34.99 0.88 -27.17
C PRO A 236 -34.70 0.35 -28.57
N ARG A 237 -34.92 -0.95 -28.79
CA ARG A 237 -34.68 -1.57 -30.10
C ARG A 237 -35.54 -0.93 -31.18
N GLY A 238 -34.92 -0.54 -32.29
CA GLY A 238 -35.60 0.08 -33.44
C GLY A 238 -35.75 1.60 -33.36
N ALA A 239 -35.58 2.22 -32.19
CA ALA A 239 -35.27 3.64 -32.13
C ALA A 239 -33.84 3.87 -32.65
N ARG A 240 -33.63 4.95 -33.41
CA ARG A 240 -32.30 5.30 -33.88
C ARG A 240 -31.50 6.00 -32.76
N PHE A 241 -30.22 5.69 -32.69
CA PHE A 241 -29.26 6.31 -31.76
C PHE A 241 -28.85 7.74 -32.18
N ASP A 242 -29.16 8.14 -33.42
CA ASP A 242 -28.80 9.44 -34.00
C ASP A 242 -29.67 10.62 -33.53
N ARG A 243 -30.77 10.35 -32.81
CA ARG A 243 -31.76 11.36 -32.40
C ARG A 243 -31.80 11.55 -30.89
N GLU A 244 -32.20 12.74 -30.48
CA GLU A 244 -32.34 13.15 -29.08
C GLU A 244 -33.54 12.44 -28.42
N TYR A 245 -33.31 11.17 -28.08
CA TYR A 245 -34.29 10.26 -27.49
C TYR A 245 -34.00 10.08 -26.00
N SER A 246 -35.06 10.19 -25.19
CA SER A 246 -35.02 9.93 -23.75
C SER A 246 -36.09 8.90 -23.41
N ALA A 247 -35.68 7.75 -22.87
CA ALA A 247 -36.59 6.66 -22.54
C ALA A 247 -37.54 7.06 -21.41
N ARG A 248 -38.81 6.65 -21.49
CA ARG A 248 -39.73 6.69 -20.34
C ARG A 248 -39.43 5.47 -19.47
N VAL A 249 -39.15 5.67 -18.20
CA VAL A 249 -38.56 4.63 -17.34
C VAL A 249 -39.47 4.29 -16.17
N VAL A 250 -39.67 3.01 -15.92
CA VAL A 250 -40.17 2.50 -14.63
C VAL A 250 -39.02 1.86 -13.87
N ALA A 251 -38.66 2.41 -12.71
CA ALA A 251 -37.68 1.81 -11.81
C ALA A 251 -38.37 1.04 -10.67
N ILE A 252 -37.84 -0.14 -10.34
CA ILE A 252 -38.42 -1.07 -9.35
C ILE A 252 -37.33 -1.52 -8.36
N SER A 253 -37.63 -1.48 -7.06
CA SER A 253 -36.73 -1.99 -6.02
C SER A 253 -37.45 -2.42 -4.74
N HIS A 254 -36.95 -3.47 -4.10
CA HIS A 254 -37.32 -3.89 -2.73
C HIS A 254 -36.24 -3.59 -1.69
N GLY A 255 -35.23 -2.77 -2.03
CA GLY A 255 -34.10 -2.51 -1.13
C GLY A 255 -33.35 -3.80 -0.78
N ALA A 256 -33.34 -4.19 0.49
CA ALA A 256 -32.65 -5.38 0.96
C ALA A 256 -33.34 -6.72 0.57
N GLY A 257 -34.63 -6.69 0.20
CA GLY A 257 -35.37 -7.88 -0.24
C GLY A 257 -35.79 -8.80 0.91
N SER A 258 -35.97 -8.27 2.12
CA SER A 258 -36.60 -8.99 3.23
C SER A 258 -38.09 -9.22 2.94
N SER A 259 -38.67 -10.25 3.55
CA SER A 259 -40.13 -10.51 3.55
C SER A 259 -41.01 -9.38 4.14
N LYS A 260 -40.39 -8.32 4.69
CA LYS A 260 -41.06 -7.12 5.22
C LYS A 260 -40.86 -5.88 4.33
N ASP A 261 -39.98 -5.96 3.32
CA ASP A 261 -39.62 -4.83 2.47
C ASP A 261 -40.57 -4.81 1.27
N ALA A 262 -41.46 -3.82 1.23
CA ALA A 262 -42.38 -3.67 0.11
C ALA A 262 -41.66 -3.10 -1.12
N ILE A 263 -41.98 -3.67 -2.29
CA ILE A 263 -41.48 -3.25 -3.60
C ILE A 263 -42.00 -1.82 -3.87
N GLN A 264 -41.08 -0.89 -4.10
CA GLN A 264 -41.38 0.43 -4.64
C GLN A 264 -41.26 0.39 -6.16
N VAL A 265 -42.17 1.10 -6.83
CA VAL A 265 -42.19 1.31 -8.27
C VAL A 265 -42.29 2.82 -8.49
N ALA A 266 -41.38 3.41 -9.28
CA ALA A 266 -41.40 4.82 -9.63
C ALA A 266 -41.37 4.99 -11.15
N PHE A 267 -42.18 5.91 -11.68
CA PHE A 267 -42.22 6.28 -13.10
C PHE A 267 -41.61 7.67 -13.32
N VAL A 268 -40.70 7.74 -14.29
CA VAL A 268 -40.06 8.97 -14.75
C VAL A 268 -40.34 9.12 -16.24
N ASP A 269 -40.83 10.30 -16.64
CA ASP A 269 -41.13 10.62 -18.04
C ASP A 269 -39.86 10.91 -18.86
N ASP A 270 -40.03 11.04 -20.18
CA ASP A 270 -39.00 11.39 -21.15
C ASP A 270 -38.27 12.71 -20.82
N LYS A 271 -38.93 13.66 -20.12
CA LYS A 271 -38.28 14.89 -19.64
C LYS A 271 -37.39 14.70 -18.40
N GLY A 272 -37.42 13.54 -17.73
CA GLY A 272 -36.69 13.27 -16.50
C GLY A 272 -37.43 13.66 -15.22
N LYS A 273 -38.74 13.92 -15.33
CA LYS A 273 -39.61 14.30 -14.22
C LYS A 273 -40.27 13.07 -13.61
N PHE A 274 -40.25 13.02 -12.28
CA PHE A 274 -40.99 12.02 -11.51
C PHE A 274 -42.50 12.30 -11.62
N MET A 275 -43.27 11.31 -12.05
CA MET A 275 -44.67 11.50 -12.49
C MET A 275 -45.67 10.51 -11.87
N ASP A 276 -45.23 9.38 -11.33
CA ASP A 276 -46.09 8.40 -10.65
C ASP A 276 -45.27 7.47 -9.75
N HIS A 277 -45.89 6.91 -8.72
CA HIS A 277 -45.30 5.82 -7.94
C HIS A 277 -46.36 4.86 -7.40
N MET A 278 -45.91 3.65 -7.06
CA MET A 278 -46.75 2.60 -6.53
C MET A 278 -45.96 1.75 -5.53
N LYS A 279 -46.65 1.29 -4.48
CA LYS A 279 -46.15 0.32 -3.51
C LYS A 279 -46.83 -1.03 -3.76
N ILE A 280 -46.05 -2.09 -3.89
CA ILE A 280 -46.50 -3.48 -3.99
C ILE A 280 -45.89 -4.27 -2.83
N ASP A 281 -46.70 -5.03 -2.08
CA ASP A 281 -46.17 -5.80 -0.95
C ASP A 281 -45.37 -7.03 -1.40
N ASN A 282 -45.77 -7.71 -2.49
CA ASN A 282 -44.97 -8.76 -3.14
C ASN A 282 -45.42 -9.03 -4.60
N LEU A 283 -44.59 -9.68 -5.43
CA LEU A 283 -44.94 -10.11 -6.81
C LEU A 283 -45.19 -11.63 -6.97
N ARG A 284 -45.55 -12.33 -5.88
CA ARG A 284 -45.97 -13.75 -5.93
C ARG A 284 -47.47 -13.88 -6.17
N ASP A 285 -48.25 -12.94 -5.65
CA ASP A 285 -49.72 -12.97 -5.75
C ASP A 285 -50.21 -12.42 -7.10
N ASP A 286 -51.10 -13.16 -7.79
CA ASP A 286 -51.67 -12.80 -9.09
C ASP A 286 -52.28 -11.39 -9.12
N LYS A 287 -52.85 -10.93 -8.01
CA LYS A 287 -53.41 -9.58 -7.91
C LYS A 287 -52.32 -8.54 -8.09
N SER A 288 -51.21 -8.65 -7.36
CA SER A 288 -50.12 -7.68 -7.44
C SER A 288 -49.30 -7.78 -8.73
N GLN A 289 -49.31 -8.94 -9.41
CA GLN A 289 -48.84 -9.02 -10.80
C GLN A 289 -49.75 -8.21 -11.74
N LYS A 290 -51.08 -8.28 -11.58
CA LYS A 290 -52.04 -7.46 -12.36
C LYS A 290 -51.95 -5.97 -12.03
N ASP A 291 -51.85 -5.60 -10.75
CA ASP A 291 -51.65 -4.21 -10.30
C ASP A 291 -50.40 -3.60 -10.98
N LEU A 292 -49.33 -4.39 -11.20
CA LEU A 292 -48.15 -3.98 -11.97
C LEU A 292 -48.37 -3.92 -13.48
N ILE A 293 -49.07 -4.89 -14.08
CA ILE A 293 -49.42 -4.89 -15.51
C ILE A 293 -50.24 -3.64 -15.86
N ASP A 294 -51.26 -3.31 -15.06
CA ASP A 294 -52.12 -2.14 -15.26
C ASP A 294 -51.33 -0.82 -15.15
N PHE A 295 -50.36 -0.76 -14.23
CA PHE A 295 -49.46 0.40 -14.10
C PHE A 295 -48.53 0.54 -15.31
N LEU A 296 -47.92 -0.56 -15.76
CA LEU A 296 -47.05 -0.57 -16.94
C LEU A 296 -47.82 -0.20 -18.21
N ASP A 297 -49.04 -0.73 -18.40
CA ASP A 297 -49.86 -0.38 -19.56
C ASP A 297 -50.36 1.07 -19.51
N ARG A 298 -50.70 1.60 -18.33
CA ARG A 298 -51.05 3.02 -18.16
C ARG A 298 -49.88 3.96 -18.47
N ARG A 299 -48.65 3.56 -18.19
CA ARG A 299 -47.46 4.44 -18.30
C ARG A 299 -46.62 4.25 -19.55
N ARG A 300 -46.77 3.13 -20.27
CA ARG A 300 -46.07 2.79 -21.52
C ARG A 300 -44.55 3.08 -21.45
N PRO A 301 -43.82 2.54 -20.45
CA PRO A 301 -42.38 2.73 -20.37
C PRO A 301 -41.66 1.96 -21.49
N ASP A 302 -40.56 2.53 -21.95
CA ASP A 302 -39.69 1.92 -22.96
C ASP A 302 -38.69 0.95 -22.31
N VAL A 303 -38.41 1.14 -21.02
CA VAL A 303 -37.54 0.29 -20.20
C VAL A 303 -38.00 0.22 -18.74
N VAL A 304 -37.89 -0.98 -18.17
CA VAL A 304 -38.06 -1.27 -16.75
C VAL A 304 -36.68 -1.57 -16.15
N VAL A 305 -36.32 -0.83 -15.10
CA VAL A 305 -34.99 -0.87 -14.47
C VAL A 305 -35.14 -1.45 -13.07
N VAL A 306 -34.45 -2.56 -12.78
CA VAL A 306 -34.53 -3.23 -11.47
C VAL A 306 -33.24 -3.00 -10.69
N GLY A 307 -33.39 -2.54 -9.44
CA GLY A 307 -32.30 -2.31 -8.51
C GLY A 307 -32.59 -2.90 -7.13
N GLY A 308 -31.57 -2.96 -6.28
CA GLY A 308 -31.66 -3.52 -4.92
C GLY A 308 -30.30 -3.75 -4.29
N PHE A 309 -30.28 -4.00 -2.99
CA PHE A 309 -29.05 -3.92 -2.19
C PHE A 309 -28.38 -5.27 -1.93
N THR A 310 -29.03 -6.40 -2.24
CA THR A 310 -28.54 -7.75 -1.92
C THR A 310 -28.82 -8.74 -3.06
N VAL A 311 -28.23 -9.94 -2.98
CA VAL A 311 -28.50 -11.08 -3.87
C VAL A 311 -29.99 -11.41 -4.05
N ASN A 312 -30.87 -11.12 -3.08
CA ASN A 312 -32.32 -11.33 -3.22
C ASN A 312 -32.92 -10.58 -4.44
N THR A 313 -32.30 -9.48 -4.86
CA THR A 313 -32.70 -8.68 -6.02
C THR A 313 -32.81 -9.51 -7.30
N ARG A 314 -32.00 -10.58 -7.47
CA ARG A 314 -32.14 -11.47 -8.64
C ARG A 314 -33.53 -12.13 -8.72
N ARG A 315 -34.16 -12.44 -7.59
CA ARG A 315 -35.53 -12.98 -7.54
C ARG A 315 -36.57 -11.92 -7.95
N LEU A 316 -36.36 -10.66 -7.59
CA LEU A 316 -37.19 -9.54 -8.05
C LEU A 316 -37.05 -9.34 -9.56
N VAL A 317 -35.82 -9.42 -10.10
CA VAL A 317 -35.58 -9.37 -11.55
C VAL A 317 -36.35 -10.49 -12.26
N GLU A 318 -36.25 -11.73 -11.80
CA GLU A 318 -36.99 -12.87 -12.38
C GLU A 318 -38.52 -12.69 -12.35
N GLN A 319 -39.05 -12.13 -11.27
CA GLN A 319 -40.49 -11.82 -11.15
C GLN A 319 -40.91 -10.68 -12.11
N VAL A 320 -40.10 -9.62 -12.24
CA VAL A 320 -40.37 -8.52 -13.17
C VAL A 320 -40.19 -8.96 -14.63
N GLU A 321 -39.17 -9.78 -14.94
CA GLU A 321 -38.96 -10.40 -16.25
C GLU A 321 -40.18 -11.24 -16.68
N LYS A 322 -40.78 -12.02 -15.76
CA LYS A 322 -42.05 -12.72 -16.01
C LYS A 322 -43.19 -11.74 -16.28
N VAL A 323 -43.47 -10.81 -15.36
CA VAL A 323 -44.65 -9.92 -15.45
C VAL A 323 -44.58 -9.02 -16.70
N VAL A 324 -43.39 -8.55 -17.08
CA VAL A 324 -43.18 -7.84 -18.34
C VAL A 324 -43.35 -8.78 -19.53
N GLY A 325 -42.87 -10.03 -19.46
CA GLY A 325 -43.11 -11.06 -20.47
C GLY A 325 -44.60 -11.31 -20.74
N ASP A 326 -45.39 -11.53 -19.68
CA ASP A 326 -46.85 -11.70 -19.75
C ASP A 326 -47.51 -10.50 -20.47
N LEU A 327 -47.05 -9.26 -20.20
CA LEU A 327 -47.51 -8.04 -20.89
C LEU A 327 -47.04 -7.96 -22.35
N ARG A 328 -45.81 -8.41 -22.69
CA ARG A 328 -45.34 -8.45 -24.08
C ARG A 328 -46.19 -9.40 -24.92
N GLU A 329 -46.57 -10.57 -24.40
CA GLU A 329 -47.43 -11.52 -25.11
C GLU A 329 -48.83 -10.95 -25.38
N LEU A 330 -49.37 -10.15 -24.45
CA LEU A 330 -50.67 -9.50 -24.60
C LEU A 330 -50.68 -8.33 -25.61
N ARG A 331 -49.54 -7.69 -25.87
CA ARG A 331 -49.51 -6.38 -26.54
C ARG A 331 -48.47 -6.14 -27.64
N GLY A 332 -47.39 -6.92 -27.70
CA GLY A 332 -46.34 -6.80 -28.72
C GLY A 332 -45.28 -5.71 -28.49
N ASP A 333 -45.31 -4.99 -27.36
CA ASP A 333 -44.29 -3.96 -27.03
C ASP A 333 -42.96 -4.61 -26.61
N ASP A 334 -41.80 -4.16 -27.12
CA ASP A 334 -40.47 -4.62 -26.69
C ASP A 334 -39.95 -3.85 -25.44
N ILE A 335 -40.76 -3.81 -24.38
CA ILE A 335 -40.38 -3.20 -23.10
C ILE A 335 -39.18 -3.97 -22.53
N SER A 336 -37.99 -3.38 -22.51
CA SER A 336 -36.79 -4.05 -22.00
C SER A 336 -36.77 -4.07 -20.46
N VAL A 337 -36.30 -5.18 -19.87
CA VAL A 337 -35.93 -5.23 -18.44
C VAL A 337 -34.40 -5.20 -18.35
N VAL A 338 -33.85 -4.35 -17.48
CA VAL A 338 -32.41 -4.19 -17.28
C VAL A 338 -32.04 -3.99 -15.81
N MET A 339 -30.79 -4.30 -15.47
CA MET A 339 -30.10 -3.78 -14.28
C MET A 339 -28.99 -2.83 -14.72
N THR A 340 -28.66 -1.87 -13.86
CA THR A 340 -27.59 -0.89 -14.06
C THR A 340 -26.82 -0.66 -12.77
N ASN A 341 -25.73 0.09 -12.83
CA ASN A 341 -24.99 0.52 -11.64
C ASN A 341 -25.86 1.44 -10.77
N ASP A 342 -25.94 1.18 -9.47
CA ASP A 342 -26.77 1.97 -8.56
C ASP A 342 -25.95 2.85 -7.58
N GLU A 343 -24.64 2.99 -7.80
CA GLU A 343 -23.73 3.76 -6.93
C GLU A 343 -24.20 5.21 -6.67
N VAL A 344 -24.77 5.88 -7.69
CA VAL A 344 -25.35 7.23 -7.55
C VAL A 344 -26.66 7.20 -6.77
N ALA A 345 -27.56 6.26 -7.11
CA ALA A 345 -28.87 6.14 -6.48
C ALA A 345 -28.79 5.80 -4.98
N ARG A 346 -27.78 5.00 -4.58
CA ARG A 346 -27.50 4.70 -3.16
C ARG A 346 -27.09 5.91 -2.33
N LEU A 347 -26.42 6.90 -2.94
CA LEU A 347 -26.10 8.18 -2.32
C LEU A 347 -27.31 9.13 -2.35
N TYR A 348 -27.97 9.26 -3.51
CA TYR A 348 -29.08 10.20 -3.70
C TYR A 348 -30.22 9.99 -2.70
N GLN A 349 -30.66 8.75 -2.45
CA GLN A 349 -31.78 8.43 -1.54
C GLN A 349 -31.70 8.99 -0.12
N HIS A 350 -30.50 9.31 0.36
CA HIS A 350 -30.25 9.88 1.70
C HIS A 350 -29.67 11.30 1.65
N SER A 351 -29.37 11.82 0.45
CA SER A 351 -28.90 13.19 0.24
C SER A 351 -29.95 14.22 0.70
N LYS A 352 -29.50 15.46 0.94
CA LYS A 352 -30.40 16.59 1.22
C LYS A 352 -31.16 17.01 -0.03
N ALA A 353 -30.49 17.03 -1.19
CA ALA A 353 -31.12 17.32 -2.48
C ALA A 353 -32.36 16.44 -2.71
N ALA A 354 -32.26 15.12 -2.54
CA ALA A 354 -33.43 14.25 -2.72
C ALA A 354 -34.57 14.46 -1.69
N GLN A 355 -34.25 14.99 -0.50
CA GLN A 355 -35.25 15.36 0.52
C GLN A 355 -35.94 16.70 0.20
N GLU A 356 -35.25 17.58 -0.54
CA GLU A 356 -35.75 18.88 -0.99
C GLU A 356 -36.50 18.76 -2.34
N ASP A 357 -36.00 17.93 -3.28
CA ASP A 357 -36.58 17.61 -4.58
C ASP A 357 -37.91 16.86 -4.47
N HIS A 358 -37.97 15.84 -3.60
CA HIS A 358 -39.09 14.91 -3.46
C HIS A 358 -39.41 14.64 -1.98
N PRO A 359 -39.95 15.62 -1.22
CA PRO A 359 -40.16 15.49 0.23
C PRO A 359 -41.08 14.33 0.64
N GLU A 360 -42.12 14.05 -0.17
CA GLU A 360 -43.12 13.01 0.04
C GLU A 360 -42.62 11.59 -0.31
N ALA A 361 -41.63 11.46 -1.19
CA ALA A 361 -41.06 10.17 -1.57
C ALA A 361 -40.27 9.54 -0.42
N ASN A 362 -40.54 8.26 -0.11
CA ASN A 362 -39.69 7.51 0.82
C ASN A 362 -38.29 7.26 0.22
N PRO A 363 -37.23 6.96 1.03
CA PRO A 363 -35.87 6.80 0.53
C PRO A 363 -35.74 5.78 -0.62
N LEU A 364 -36.46 4.66 -0.55
CA LEU A 364 -36.42 3.63 -1.58
C LEU A 364 -37.13 4.06 -2.88
N THR A 365 -38.12 4.96 -2.79
CA THR A 365 -38.71 5.63 -3.95
C THR A 365 -37.74 6.64 -4.56
N ARG A 366 -37.02 7.42 -3.74
CA ARG A 366 -35.94 8.33 -4.20
C ARG A 366 -34.79 7.58 -4.88
N TYR A 367 -34.42 6.41 -4.36
CA TYR A 367 -33.49 5.48 -5.02
C TYR A 367 -34.01 5.08 -6.42
N CYS A 368 -35.29 4.70 -6.54
CA CYS A 368 -35.87 4.36 -7.84
C CYS A 368 -35.89 5.57 -8.81
N ILE A 369 -36.18 6.78 -8.32
CA ILE A 369 -36.15 8.02 -9.15
C ILE A 369 -34.75 8.27 -9.73
N SER A 370 -33.69 8.17 -8.92
CA SER A 370 -32.30 8.30 -9.40
C SER A 370 -31.88 7.15 -10.32
N LEU A 371 -32.27 5.91 -10.00
CA LEU A 371 -32.00 4.74 -10.85
C LEU A 371 -32.64 4.85 -12.25
N ALA A 372 -33.85 5.41 -12.33
CA ALA A 372 -34.52 5.73 -13.59
C ALA A 372 -33.79 6.85 -14.36
N ARG A 373 -33.45 7.94 -13.67
CA ARG A 373 -32.74 9.09 -14.24
C ARG A 373 -31.34 8.75 -14.76
N LEU A 374 -30.61 7.87 -14.08
CA LEU A 374 -29.29 7.40 -14.51
C LEU A 374 -29.33 6.70 -15.87
N ILE A 375 -30.43 6.02 -16.17
CA ILE A 375 -30.68 5.36 -17.46
C ILE A 375 -31.03 6.37 -18.58
N GLN A 376 -31.58 7.54 -18.22
CA GLN A 376 -31.92 8.63 -19.15
C GLN A 376 -30.76 9.58 -19.42
N ASN A 377 -29.94 9.91 -18.42
CA ASN A 377 -28.72 10.69 -18.61
C ASN A 377 -27.72 10.45 -17.47
N PRO A 378 -26.73 9.54 -17.65
CA PRO A 378 -25.69 9.30 -16.66
C PRO A 378 -24.96 10.57 -16.24
N MET A 379 -24.63 11.46 -17.19
CA MET A 379 -23.83 12.66 -16.93
C MET A 379 -24.50 13.59 -15.92
N ASN A 380 -25.81 13.73 -16.00
CA ASN A 380 -26.56 14.64 -15.14
C ASN A 380 -26.69 14.11 -13.71
N GLU A 381 -26.88 12.80 -13.52
CA GLU A 381 -26.89 12.18 -12.19
C GLU A 381 -25.55 12.32 -11.47
N TYR A 382 -24.41 12.03 -12.14
CA TYR A 382 -23.09 12.28 -11.54
C TYR A 382 -22.83 13.77 -11.29
N ALA A 383 -23.30 14.66 -12.18
CA ALA A 383 -23.18 16.10 -12.01
C ALA A 383 -24.02 16.64 -10.83
N ALA A 384 -25.16 16.00 -10.51
CA ALA A 384 -26.02 16.40 -9.39
C ALA A 384 -25.35 16.20 -8.02
N LEU A 385 -24.59 15.10 -7.84
CA LEU A 385 -23.88 14.79 -6.59
C LEU A 385 -22.93 15.90 -6.11
N GLY A 386 -22.27 16.60 -7.05
CA GLY A 386 -21.35 17.69 -6.74
C GLY A 386 -20.22 17.26 -5.78
N ARG A 387 -20.30 17.67 -4.51
CA ARG A 387 -19.29 17.30 -3.50
C ARG A 387 -19.31 15.82 -3.15
N ASP A 388 -20.47 15.17 -3.16
CA ASP A 388 -20.62 13.78 -2.72
C ASP A 388 -20.07 12.77 -3.75
N LEU A 389 -19.67 13.26 -4.94
CA LEU A 389 -18.98 12.50 -5.98
C LEU A 389 -17.68 11.84 -5.49
N ILE A 390 -16.99 12.42 -4.49
CA ILE A 390 -15.78 11.84 -3.89
C ILE A 390 -16.04 10.54 -3.11
N ASN A 391 -17.30 10.31 -2.69
CA ASN A 391 -17.71 9.11 -1.97
C ASN A 391 -17.90 7.90 -2.91
N ILE A 392 -18.01 8.13 -4.22
CA ILE A 392 -18.02 7.07 -5.22
C ILE A 392 -16.59 6.54 -5.40
N ARG A 393 -16.43 5.22 -5.24
CA ARG A 393 -15.13 4.55 -5.29
C ARG A 393 -14.71 4.29 -6.74
N GLN A 394 -13.98 5.23 -7.33
CA GLN A 394 -13.33 5.10 -8.64
C GLN A 394 -12.01 4.31 -8.56
N HIS A 395 -11.26 4.38 -7.45
CA HIS A 395 -9.99 3.66 -7.28
C HIS A 395 -9.78 3.18 -5.83
N PRO A 396 -9.21 1.97 -5.59
CA PRO A 396 -8.98 1.46 -4.24
C PRO A 396 -8.19 2.40 -3.32
N LEU A 397 -7.21 3.12 -3.87
CA LEU A 397 -6.31 4.03 -3.13
C LEU A 397 -6.78 5.50 -3.09
N GLN A 398 -7.98 5.85 -3.58
CA GLN A 398 -8.40 7.27 -3.67
C GLN A 398 -8.44 7.98 -2.31
N HIS A 399 -8.63 7.23 -1.22
CA HIS A 399 -8.62 7.72 0.15
C HIS A 399 -7.23 8.14 0.67
N LEU A 400 -6.17 7.88 -0.10
CA LEU A 400 -4.79 8.33 0.19
C LEU A 400 -4.42 9.60 -0.60
N VAL A 401 -5.34 10.17 -1.38
CA VAL A 401 -5.17 11.42 -2.14
C VAL A 401 -5.86 12.56 -1.40
N GLY A 402 -5.28 13.75 -1.41
CA GLY A 402 -5.93 14.94 -0.84
C GLY A 402 -7.27 15.25 -1.53
N GLU A 403 -8.35 15.41 -0.74
CA GLU A 403 -9.72 15.58 -1.26
C GLU A 403 -9.85 16.65 -2.33
N ASP A 404 -9.19 17.80 -2.16
CA ASP A 404 -9.29 18.92 -3.10
C ASP A 404 -8.69 18.58 -4.48
N ARG A 405 -7.59 17.82 -4.51
CA ARG A 405 -6.97 17.36 -5.78
C ARG A 405 -7.79 16.26 -6.45
N LEU A 406 -8.34 15.34 -5.65
CA LEU A 406 -9.27 14.32 -6.15
C LEU A 406 -10.53 14.98 -6.74
N ARG A 407 -11.12 15.96 -6.03
CA ARG A 407 -12.30 16.70 -6.48
C ARG A 407 -12.02 17.51 -7.76
N GLU A 408 -10.88 18.19 -7.84
CA GLU A 408 -10.47 18.91 -9.05
C GLU A 408 -10.47 18.01 -10.30
N LEU A 409 -9.92 16.80 -10.21
CA LEU A 409 -9.88 15.88 -11.35
C LEU A 409 -11.20 15.15 -11.61
N LEU A 410 -12.06 14.95 -10.61
CA LEU A 410 -13.43 14.42 -10.81
C LEU A 410 -14.36 15.48 -11.44
N ASP A 411 -14.28 16.74 -11.00
CA ASP A 411 -14.94 17.86 -11.68
C ASP A 411 -14.38 18.04 -13.10
N ARG A 412 -13.09 17.79 -13.33
CA ARG A 412 -12.49 17.78 -14.68
C ARG A 412 -13.03 16.67 -15.58
N ALA A 413 -13.27 15.46 -15.07
CA ALA A 413 -13.92 14.39 -15.83
C ALA A 413 -15.32 14.83 -16.32
N LEU A 414 -16.10 15.47 -15.44
CA LEU A 414 -17.41 16.04 -15.78
C LEU A 414 -17.29 17.15 -16.82
N ILE A 415 -16.34 18.09 -16.67
CA ILE A 415 -16.07 19.13 -17.68
C ILE A 415 -15.73 18.49 -19.04
N ASN A 416 -14.78 17.55 -19.08
CA ASN A 416 -14.33 16.93 -20.32
C ASN A 416 -15.50 16.28 -21.07
N VAL A 417 -16.31 15.43 -20.40
CA VAL A 417 -17.38 14.69 -21.07
C VAL A 417 -18.60 15.57 -21.37
N ILE A 418 -19.02 16.45 -20.46
CA ILE A 418 -20.19 17.33 -20.69
C ILE A 418 -19.94 18.32 -21.84
N ASN A 419 -18.70 18.81 -22.02
CA ASN A 419 -18.39 19.67 -23.18
C ASN A 419 -18.10 18.86 -24.46
N HIS A 420 -17.64 17.61 -24.35
CA HIS A 420 -17.47 16.74 -25.52
C HIS A 420 -18.81 16.31 -26.14
N VAL A 421 -19.80 15.95 -25.30
CA VAL A 421 -21.18 15.67 -25.75
C VAL A 421 -21.92 16.96 -26.08
N GLY A 422 -21.75 18.00 -25.25
CA GLY A 422 -22.56 19.22 -25.29
C GLY A 422 -23.95 19.03 -24.66
N ILE A 423 -24.72 20.11 -24.57
CA ILE A 423 -26.08 20.12 -23.99
C ILE A 423 -27.05 20.95 -24.84
N ASP A 424 -28.32 20.56 -24.93
CA ASP A 424 -29.40 21.49 -25.31
C ASP A 424 -29.59 22.52 -24.20
N PHE A 425 -29.42 23.79 -24.55
CA PHE A 425 -29.60 24.90 -23.63
C PHE A 425 -31.05 25.03 -23.16
N ASN A 426 -32.03 24.87 -24.05
CA ASN A 426 -33.43 25.13 -23.73
C ASN A 426 -34.01 24.03 -22.83
N ALA A 427 -33.74 22.73 -23.09
CA ALA A 427 -34.11 21.65 -22.17
C ALA A 427 -33.36 21.71 -20.82
N VAL A 428 -32.18 22.33 -20.76
CA VAL A 428 -31.43 22.54 -19.50
C VAL A 428 -31.99 23.70 -18.67
N VAL A 429 -32.66 24.68 -19.29
CA VAL A 429 -33.39 25.75 -18.59
C VAL A 429 -34.82 25.34 -18.20
N ASP A 430 -35.57 24.64 -19.08
CA ASP A 430 -36.92 24.10 -18.80
C ASP A 430 -36.94 23.09 -17.63
N SER A 431 -35.78 22.49 -17.32
CA SER A 431 -35.67 21.44 -16.31
C SER A 431 -34.59 21.78 -15.26
N PRO A 432 -34.97 22.23 -14.04
CA PRO A 432 -34.05 22.39 -12.91
C PRO A 432 -33.26 21.12 -12.58
N TYR A 433 -33.81 19.95 -12.93
CA TYR A 433 -33.12 18.68 -12.85
C TYR A 433 -31.92 18.59 -13.82
N LYS A 434 -32.05 19.04 -15.08
CA LYS A 434 -30.98 19.06 -16.08
C LYS A 434 -29.98 20.21 -15.90
N ALA A 435 -30.35 21.26 -15.16
CA ALA A 435 -29.50 22.41 -14.84
C ALA A 435 -28.16 22.07 -14.16
N HIS A 436 -28.02 20.89 -13.55
CA HIS A 436 -26.80 20.45 -12.87
C HIS A 436 -25.57 20.37 -13.79
N MET A 437 -25.74 20.12 -15.09
CA MET A 437 -24.64 20.08 -16.07
C MET A 437 -24.10 21.47 -16.41
N LEU A 438 -24.92 22.53 -16.37
CA LEU A 438 -24.57 23.87 -16.87
C LEU A 438 -23.35 24.49 -16.16
N LYS A 439 -23.13 24.14 -14.88
CA LYS A 439 -21.96 24.57 -14.10
C LYS A 439 -20.63 24.02 -14.62
N TYR A 440 -20.65 22.94 -15.41
CA TYR A 440 -19.47 22.28 -15.99
C TYR A 440 -19.17 22.72 -17.43
N ILE A 441 -20.04 23.50 -18.05
CA ILE A 441 -19.76 24.09 -19.37
C ILE A 441 -18.60 25.08 -19.27
N CYS A 442 -17.69 24.99 -20.24
CA CYS A 442 -16.48 25.81 -20.33
C CYS A 442 -16.79 27.30 -20.17
N GLY A 443 -16.10 27.95 -19.24
CA GLY A 443 -16.26 29.38 -18.95
C GLY A 443 -17.46 29.77 -18.08
N LEU A 444 -18.45 28.90 -17.80
CA LEU A 444 -19.57 29.22 -16.90
C LEU A 444 -19.19 29.05 -15.43
N GLY A 445 -19.06 27.82 -14.93
CA GLY A 445 -18.93 27.57 -13.49
C GLY A 445 -20.23 27.83 -12.71
N PRO A 446 -20.30 27.45 -11.41
CA PRO A 446 -21.55 27.43 -10.65
C PRO A 446 -22.22 28.81 -10.52
N ARG A 447 -21.44 29.88 -10.31
CA ARG A 447 -22.01 31.23 -10.14
C ARG A 447 -22.60 31.79 -11.42
N LYS A 448 -21.98 31.54 -12.58
CA LYS A 448 -22.48 32.07 -13.87
C LYS A 448 -23.59 31.21 -14.43
N ALA A 449 -23.54 29.89 -14.26
CA ALA A 449 -24.65 29.00 -14.60
C ALA A 449 -25.95 29.43 -13.88
N GLN A 450 -25.88 29.68 -12.57
CA GLN A 450 -27.04 30.19 -11.82
C GLN A 450 -27.48 31.60 -12.27
N SER A 451 -26.53 32.47 -12.63
CA SER A 451 -26.83 33.80 -13.15
C SER A 451 -27.44 33.79 -14.57
N LEU A 452 -27.09 32.78 -15.38
CA LEU A 452 -27.58 32.60 -16.74
C LEU A 452 -29.01 32.07 -16.75
N ILE A 453 -29.30 31.05 -15.94
CA ILE A 453 -30.67 30.53 -15.73
C ILE A 453 -31.58 31.68 -15.28
N LYS A 454 -31.21 32.40 -14.22
CA LYS A 454 -31.98 33.57 -13.73
C LYS A 454 -32.09 34.71 -14.72
N GLY A 455 -31.15 34.83 -15.66
CA GLY A 455 -31.18 35.81 -16.73
C GLY A 455 -32.25 35.46 -17.78
N ILE A 456 -32.36 34.18 -18.14
CA ILE A 456 -33.40 33.67 -19.05
C ILE A 456 -34.78 33.65 -18.37
N GLU A 457 -34.87 33.18 -17.13
CA GLU A 457 -36.12 33.17 -16.32
C GLU A 457 -36.75 34.57 -16.18
N ALA A 458 -35.94 35.63 -16.26
CA ALA A 458 -36.36 37.02 -16.15
C ALA A 458 -36.42 37.77 -17.50
N ASP A 459 -36.13 37.10 -18.63
CA ASP A 459 -36.19 37.68 -19.97
C ASP A 459 -37.65 37.74 -20.46
N GLN A 460 -37.96 38.75 -21.28
CA GLN A 460 -39.29 38.96 -21.84
C GLN A 460 -39.63 37.95 -22.96
N HIS A 461 -38.61 37.27 -23.50
CA HIS A 461 -38.71 36.27 -24.57
C HIS A 461 -39.16 34.88 -24.07
N ASN A 462 -40.15 34.85 -23.17
CA ASN A 462 -40.83 33.64 -22.68
C ASN A 462 -39.88 32.51 -22.16
N GLY A 463 -38.73 32.88 -21.59
CA GLY A 463 -37.76 31.93 -21.02
C GLY A 463 -37.03 31.02 -22.02
N SER A 464 -36.98 31.36 -23.31
CA SER A 464 -36.32 30.57 -24.36
C SER A 464 -35.20 31.34 -25.07
N LEU A 465 -34.23 30.61 -25.61
CA LEU A 465 -33.17 31.11 -26.48
C LEU A 465 -33.42 30.63 -27.92
N ASP A 466 -33.38 31.55 -28.88
CA ASP A 466 -33.70 31.27 -30.29
C ASP A 466 -32.45 31.15 -31.17
N LYS A 467 -31.38 31.86 -30.81
CA LYS A 467 -30.05 31.80 -31.44
C LYS A 467 -28.94 31.90 -30.40
N ARG A 468 -27.80 31.26 -30.60
CA ARG A 468 -26.61 31.34 -29.71
C ARG A 468 -26.17 32.79 -29.48
N GLY A 469 -26.21 33.62 -30.53
CA GLY A 469 -25.82 35.04 -30.46
C GLY A 469 -26.61 35.87 -29.45
N ASP A 470 -27.85 35.45 -29.12
CA ASP A 470 -28.68 36.14 -28.13
C ASP A 470 -28.10 36.11 -26.72
N LEU A 471 -27.24 35.13 -26.39
CA LEU A 471 -26.49 35.11 -25.15
C LEU A 471 -25.64 36.37 -24.95
N VAL A 472 -25.18 37.01 -26.04
CA VAL A 472 -24.46 38.28 -26.00
C VAL A 472 -25.40 39.46 -26.23
N ILE A 473 -26.31 39.39 -27.19
CA ILE A 473 -27.21 40.50 -27.57
C ILE A 473 -28.15 40.86 -26.41
N ARG A 474 -28.75 39.84 -25.76
CA ARG A 474 -29.59 40.00 -24.55
C ARG A 474 -28.77 40.22 -23.26
N LYS A 475 -27.44 40.38 -23.37
CA LYS A 475 -26.48 40.68 -22.29
C LYS A 475 -26.38 39.64 -21.17
N LEU A 476 -26.78 38.40 -21.44
CA LEU A 476 -26.78 37.28 -20.50
C LEU A 476 -25.35 36.80 -20.17
N LEU A 477 -24.47 36.82 -21.19
CA LEU A 477 -23.04 36.51 -21.10
C LEU A 477 -22.21 37.65 -21.70
N THR A 478 -20.95 37.77 -21.25
CA THR A 478 -19.98 38.62 -21.94
C THR A 478 -19.34 37.88 -23.11
N TRP A 479 -18.87 38.61 -24.13
CA TRP A 479 -18.21 38.06 -25.32
C TRP A 479 -17.15 37.00 -24.99
N ARG A 480 -16.29 37.27 -24.00
CA ARG A 480 -15.23 36.34 -23.55
C ARG A 480 -15.75 35.08 -22.85
N ILE A 481 -17.00 35.03 -22.43
CA ILE A 481 -17.63 33.82 -21.87
C ILE A 481 -18.34 33.07 -22.99
N PHE A 482 -19.10 33.78 -23.84
CA PHE A 482 -19.73 33.24 -25.04
C PHE A 482 -18.73 32.47 -25.92
N MET A 483 -17.59 33.09 -26.24
CA MET A 483 -16.51 32.47 -27.03
C MET A 483 -15.85 31.25 -26.36
N ASN A 484 -16.11 30.98 -25.07
CA ASN A 484 -15.66 29.77 -24.38
C ASN A 484 -16.74 28.67 -24.30
N CYS A 485 -18.02 28.98 -24.61
CA CYS A 485 -19.13 28.07 -24.38
C CYS A 485 -20.04 27.79 -25.60
N CYS A 486 -20.05 28.62 -26.64
CA CYS A 486 -21.10 28.57 -27.66
C CYS A 486 -21.18 27.23 -28.40
N SER A 487 -20.05 26.62 -28.78
CA SER A 487 -19.98 25.28 -29.41
C SER A 487 -20.52 24.13 -28.56
N PHE A 488 -20.65 24.32 -27.23
CA PHE A 488 -21.10 23.28 -26.30
C PHE A 488 -22.59 23.42 -25.92
N LEU A 489 -23.25 24.49 -26.36
CA LEU A 489 -24.65 24.81 -26.11
C LEU A 489 -25.44 24.65 -27.42
N ARG A 490 -26.10 23.51 -27.64
CA ARG A 490 -27.07 23.36 -28.73
C ARG A 490 -28.26 24.29 -28.48
N VAL A 491 -28.76 24.90 -29.54
CA VAL A 491 -30.02 25.66 -29.53
C VAL A 491 -30.86 25.15 -30.69
N HIS A 492 -31.93 24.41 -30.40
CA HIS A 492 -32.87 23.93 -31.43
C HIS A 492 -33.51 25.11 -32.16
N THR A 493 -33.50 25.07 -33.48
CA THR A 493 -33.89 26.21 -34.32
C THR A 493 -35.36 26.17 -34.69
N SER A 494 -36.04 27.31 -34.55
CA SER A 494 -37.35 27.57 -35.16
C SER A 494 -37.18 28.26 -36.52
N TYR A 495 -38.27 28.40 -37.29
CA TYR A 495 -38.25 29.13 -38.58
C TYR A 495 -37.55 30.49 -38.45
N GLY A 496 -36.49 30.71 -39.26
CA GLY A 496 -35.64 31.91 -39.19
C GLY A 496 -34.43 31.80 -38.24
N GLY A 497 -34.17 30.62 -37.68
CA GLY A 497 -32.95 30.27 -36.94
C GLY A 497 -31.67 30.30 -37.79
N ASP A 498 -30.55 29.88 -37.19
CA ASP A 498 -29.29 29.59 -37.90
C ASP A 498 -28.95 28.12 -37.66
N VAL A 499 -29.08 27.26 -38.68
CA VAL A 499 -28.98 25.78 -38.54
C VAL A 499 -27.65 25.33 -37.90
N LEU A 500 -26.60 26.16 -38.00
CA LEU A 500 -25.31 25.93 -37.36
C LEU A 500 -25.37 25.96 -35.82
N ASP A 501 -26.38 26.60 -35.21
CA ASP A 501 -26.62 26.58 -33.76
C ASP A 501 -27.05 25.21 -33.24
N GLU A 502 -27.45 24.29 -34.14
CA GLU A 502 -27.68 22.88 -33.80
C GLU A 502 -26.41 22.03 -33.84
N THR A 503 -25.30 22.54 -34.39
CA THR A 503 -24.03 21.80 -34.53
C THR A 503 -23.02 22.16 -33.43
N ARG A 504 -21.96 21.37 -33.23
CA ARG A 504 -20.81 21.75 -32.37
C ARG A 504 -19.83 22.72 -33.02
N ILE A 505 -20.12 23.20 -34.23
CA ILE A 505 -19.29 24.22 -34.89
C ILE A 505 -19.27 25.48 -34.02
N HIS A 506 -18.10 26.08 -33.87
CA HIS A 506 -17.94 27.29 -33.06
C HIS A 506 -18.41 28.52 -33.84
N SER A 507 -19.04 29.49 -33.16
CA SER A 507 -19.63 30.66 -33.82
C SER A 507 -18.62 31.58 -34.54
N GLU A 508 -17.31 31.42 -34.32
CA GLU A 508 -16.28 32.11 -35.12
C GLU A 508 -16.03 31.46 -36.49
N ASP A 509 -16.46 30.21 -36.67
CA ASP A 509 -16.26 29.40 -37.88
C ASP A 509 -17.52 29.26 -38.75
N TYR A 510 -18.65 29.90 -38.40
CA TYR A 510 -19.89 29.78 -39.18
C TYR A 510 -19.73 30.22 -40.64
N ASN A 511 -18.96 31.28 -40.90
CA ASN A 511 -18.69 31.73 -42.26
C ASN A 511 -17.79 30.73 -43.04
N LEU A 512 -16.98 29.95 -42.33
CA LEU A 512 -16.19 28.87 -42.93
C LEU A 512 -17.06 27.65 -43.25
N ALA A 513 -17.98 27.28 -42.36
CA ALA A 513 -18.96 26.23 -42.60
C ALA A 513 -19.89 26.55 -43.78
N ARG A 514 -20.42 27.79 -43.83
CA ARG A 514 -21.20 28.31 -44.96
C ARG A 514 -20.44 28.24 -46.29
N LYS A 515 -19.16 28.64 -46.31
CA LYS A 515 -18.37 28.56 -47.54
C LYS A 515 -18.15 27.09 -47.95
N MET A 516 -17.73 26.24 -47.01
CA MET A 516 -17.48 24.82 -47.29
C MET A 516 -18.74 24.08 -47.77
N ALA A 517 -19.93 24.51 -47.33
CA ALA A 517 -21.21 24.02 -47.85
C ALA A 517 -21.51 24.50 -49.28
N ALA A 518 -21.24 25.76 -49.60
CA ALA A 518 -21.39 26.30 -50.96
C ALA A 518 -20.41 25.64 -51.95
N ASP A 519 -19.13 25.51 -51.54
CA ASP A 519 -18.08 24.84 -52.31
C ASP A 519 -18.45 23.37 -52.60
N ALA A 520 -19.09 22.67 -51.63
CA ALA A 520 -19.55 21.28 -51.81
C ALA A 520 -20.86 21.14 -52.59
N LEU A 521 -21.66 22.21 -52.72
CA LEU A 521 -22.86 22.22 -53.56
C LEU A 521 -22.59 22.72 -54.98
N GLU A 522 -21.37 23.18 -55.28
CA GLU A 522 -20.99 23.86 -56.54
C GLU A 522 -21.82 25.14 -56.79
N ILE A 523 -22.10 25.92 -55.73
CA ILE A 523 -22.87 27.17 -55.82
C ILE A 523 -21.92 28.35 -56.04
N ASP A 524 -22.06 29.04 -57.18
CA ASP A 524 -21.35 30.27 -57.51
C ASP A 524 -21.71 31.44 -56.57
N GLU A 525 -20.79 32.40 -56.39
CA GLU A 525 -21.00 33.55 -55.48
C GLU A 525 -22.23 34.40 -55.85
N GLU A 526 -22.57 34.51 -57.15
CA GLU A 526 -23.78 35.22 -57.62
C GLU A 526 -25.07 34.54 -57.16
N ALA A 527 -25.10 33.20 -57.11
CA ALA A 527 -26.25 32.43 -56.64
C ALA A 527 -26.38 32.44 -55.11
N LEU A 528 -25.30 32.71 -54.37
CA LEU A 528 -25.36 32.92 -52.92
C LEU A 528 -26.11 34.20 -52.53
N GLU A 529 -26.22 35.19 -53.43
CA GLU A 529 -27.00 36.43 -53.19
C GLU A 529 -28.52 36.23 -53.34
N GLU A 530 -28.99 35.10 -53.89
CA GLU A 530 -30.43 34.80 -54.06
C GLU A 530 -31.11 34.26 -52.79
N TYR A 531 -30.35 33.81 -51.78
CA TYR A 531 -30.89 33.19 -50.56
C TYR A 531 -31.32 34.24 -49.50
N GLU A 532 -32.51 34.08 -48.91
CA GLU A 532 -33.01 35.00 -47.87
C GLU A 532 -32.25 34.88 -46.53
N ASN A 533 -31.59 33.75 -46.28
CA ASN A 533 -30.84 33.48 -45.05
C ASN A 533 -29.44 32.94 -45.36
N ALA A 534 -28.41 33.50 -44.72
CA ALA A 534 -26.99 33.19 -44.98
C ALA A 534 -26.56 31.74 -44.62
N SER A 535 -27.46 30.92 -44.08
CA SER A 535 -27.26 29.48 -43.84
C SER A 535 -28.29 28.60 -44.57
N GLN A 536 -29.08 29.12 -45.51
CA GLN A 536 -30.16 28.37 -46.16
C GLN A 536 -29.62 27.22 -47.03
N HIS A 537 -28.60 27.47 -47.85
CA HIS A 537 -27.87 26.44 -48.61
C HIS A 537 -27.21 25.39 -47.71
N VAL A 538 -26.91 25.74 -46.45
CA VAL A 538 -26.43 24.80 -45.43
C VAL A 538 -27.57 23.89 -44.93
N GLU A 539 -28.77 24.43 -44.72
CA GLU A 539 -29.96 23.63 -44.39
C GLU A 539 -30.32 22.67 -45.55
N GLU A 540 -30.19 23.11 -46.79
CA GLU A 540 -30.42 22.29 -47.99
C GLU A 540 -29.38 21.15 -48.10
N LEU A 541 -28.08 21.45 -47.91
CA LEU A 541 -27.02 20.43 -47.83
C LEU A 541 -27.31 19.36 -46.76
N MET A 542 -27.77 19.80 -45.58
CA MET A 542 -28.04 18.95 -44.41
C MET A 542 -29.36 18.17 -44.52
N ARG A 543 -30.32 18.59 -45.36
CA ARG A 543 -31.65 17.96 -45.48
C ARG A 543 -31.70 16.83 -46.50
N ASP A 544 -31.07 17.00 -47.67
CA ASP A 544 -31.34 16.18 -48.86
C ASP A 544 -30.39 14.96 -48.98
N ASP A 545 -29.88 14.43 -47.86
CA ASP A 545 -28.78 13.45 -47.75
C ASP A 545 -27.48 13.86 -48.50
N SER A 546 -27.43 15.09 -49.05
CA SER A 546 -26.37 15.55 -49.94
C SER A 546 -25.07 15.95 -49.24
N ALA A 547 -25.03 15.90 -47.90
CA ALA A 547 -23.82 16.04 -47.09
C ALA A 547 -22.74 14.98 -47.39
N GLU A 548 -23.05 13.91 -48.16
CA GLU A 548 -22.03 13.05 -48.74
C GLU A 548 -21.08 13.78 -49.70
N LYS A 549 -21.50 14.87 -50.38
CA LYS A 549 -20.64 15.70 -51.24
C LYS A 549 -19.46 16.35 -50.51
N LEU A 550 -19.56 16.53 -49.17
CA LEU A 550 -18.44 16.95 -48.33
C LEU A 550 -17.30 15.92 -48.29
N ASN A 551 -17.47 14.73 -48.90
CA ASN A 551 -16.41 13.76 -49.13
C ASN A 551 -15.53 14.06 -50.35
N ASP A 552 -16.03 14.82 -51.33
CA ASP A 552 -15.30 15.15 -52.54
C ASP A 552 -14.35 16.36 -52.35
N LEU A 553 -14.54 17.13 -51.27
CA LEU A 553 -13.66 18.25 -50.89
C LEU A 553 -12.29 17.77 -50.39
N LEU A 554 -11.22 18.19 -51.07
CA LEU A 554 -9.83 18.01 -50.66
C LEU A 554 -9.46 18.95 -49.49
N LEU A 555 -9.84 18.55 -48.27
CA LEU A 555 -9.65 19.36 -47.06
C LEU A 555 -8.19 19.73 -46.75
N GLU A 556 -7.21 18.97 -47.25
CA GLU A 556 -5.78 19.32 -47.10
C GLU A 556 -5.42 20.57 -47.92
N ASP A 557 -5.78 20.62 -49.20
CA ASP A 557 -5.54 21.79 -50.06
C ASP A 557 -6.38 22.99 -49.63
N TYR A 558 -7.61 22.75 -49.17
CA TYR A 558 -8.47 23.79 -48.59
C TYR A 558 -7.85 24.39 -47.32
N ALA A 559 -7.29 23.56 -46.45
CA ALA A 559 -6.54 24.01 -45.27
C ALA A 559 -5.27 24.79 -45.65
N ASN A 560 -4.51 24.31 -46.64
CA ASN A 560 -3.30 24.98 -47.14
C ASN A 560 -3.62 26.40 -47.66
N GLN A 561 -4.67 26.55 -48.48
CA GLN A 561 -5.12 27.85 -48.98
C GLN A 561 -5.57 28.79 -47.85
N LEU A 562 -6.34 28.28 -46.87
CA LEU A 562 -6.75 29.07 -45.70
C LEU A 562 -5.58 29.47 -44.81
N GLU A 563 -4.55 28.63 -44.68
CA GLU A 563 -3.34 28.98 -43.94
C GLU A 563 -2.53 30.06 -44.67
N MET A 564 -2.40 29.99 -46.00
CA MET A 564 -1.77 31.04 -46.81
C MET A 564 -2.52 32.39 -46.75
N ILE A 565 -3.85 32.39 -46.64
CA ILE A 565 -4.67 33.62 -46.62
C ILE A 565 -4.83 34.18 -45.20
N GLN A 566 -5.04 33.33 -44.20
CA GLN A 566 -5.42 33.74 -42.83
C GLN A 566 -4.31 33.55 -41.79
N ASN A 567 -3.18 32.91 -42.15
CA ASN A 567 -2.09 32.52 -41.24
C ASN A 567 -2.59 31.74 -40.01
N LYS A 568 -3.52 30.80 -40.24
CA LYS A 568 -4.14 29.93 -39.23
C LYS A 568 -4.30 28.51 -39.78
N PRO A 569 -3.68 27.47 -39.19
CA PRO A 569 -3.90 26.09 -39.61
C PRO A 569 -5.29 25.60 -39.16
N LYS A 570 -6.22 25.41 -40.11
CA LYS A 570 -7.63 25.03 -39.84
C LYS A 570 -8.02 23.60 -40.22
N ARG A 571 -7.08 22.74 -40.61
CA ARG A 571 -7.35 21.35 -41.09
C ARG A 571 -8.30 20.55 -40.18
N MET A 572 -8.04 20.52 -38.86
CA MET A 572 -8.89 19.83 -37.87
C MET A 572 -10.26 20.51 -37.67
N THR A 573 -10.32 21.83 -37.81
CA THR A 573 -11.59 22.57 -37.78
C THR A 573 -12.47 22.20 -38.97
N LEU A 574 -11.89 22.05 -40.17
CA LEU A 574 -12.60 21.61 -41.37
C LEU A 574 -13.12 20.17 -41.25
N GLU A 575 -12.31 19.25 -40.70
CA GLU A 575 -12.74 17.88 -40.39
C GLU A 575 -13.91 17.87 -39.39
N THR A 576 -13.86 18.74 -38.37
CA THR A 576 -14.94 18.88 -37.38
C THR A 576 -16.21 19.46 -38.02
N ILE A 577 -16.10 20.53 -38.82
CA ILE A 577 -17.21 21.13 -39.58
C ILE A 577 -17.85 20.08 -40.49
N LYS A 578 -17.03 19.31 -41.22
CA LYS A 578 -17.52 18.27 -42.12
C LYS A 578 -18.36 17.23 -41.38
N HIS A 579 -17.85 16.69 -40.28
CA HIS A 579 -18.58 15.69 -39.50
C HIS A 579 -19.84 16.26 -38.85
N GLU A 580 -19.83 17.52 -38.40
CA GLU A 580 -21.00 18.18 -37.81
C GLU A 580 -22.03 18.69 -38.84
N LEU A 581 -21.67 18.83 -40.12
CA LEU A 581 -22.62 19.03 -41.23
C LEU A 581 -23.18 17.70 -41.78
N GLN A 582 -22.45 16.58 -41.60
CA GLN A 582 -22.91 15.23 -41.96
C GLN A 582 -23.79 14.59 -40.88
N ASP A 583 -23.40 14.71 -39.62
CA ASP A 583 -24.04 14.11 -38.45
C ASP A 583 -24.24 15.17 -37.31
N PRO A 584 -25.20 16.10 -37.44
CA PRO A 584 -25.31 17.27 -36.56
C PRO A 584 -25.50 16.93 -35.08
N PHE A 585 -24.60 17.42 -34.22
CA PHE A 585 -24.58 17.16 -32.77
C PHE A 585 -24.57 15.68 -32.35
N ARG A 586 -24.23 14.74 -33.26
CA ARG A 586 -24.25 13.30 -33.01
C ARG A 586 -23.52 12.94 -31.71
N ASP A 587 -24.15 12.10 -30.89
CA ASP A 587 -23.61 11.72 -29.57
C ASP A 587 -22.28 10.94 -29.73
N PRO A 588 -21.16 11.44 -29.17
CA PRO A 588 -19.86 10.76 -29.27
C PRO A 588 -19.70 9.61 -28.26
N ARG A 589 -20.67 9.40 -27.37
CA ARG A 589 -20.63 8.32 -26.37
C ARG A 589 -20.85 6.96 -27.01
N ARG A 590 -20.31 5.90 -26.40
CA ARG A 590 -20.64 4.54 -26.83
C ARG A 590 -22.10 4.22 -26.49
N PRO A 591 -22.82 3.42 -27.30
CA PRO A 591 -24.19 3.00 -27.00
C PRO A 591 -24.35 2.38 -25.61
N PHE A 592 -25.55 2.42 -25.06
CA PHE A 592 -25.83 1.88 -23.72
C PHE A 592 -25.47 0.39 -23.60
N GLU A 593 -24.63 0.06 -22.63
CA GLU A 593 -24.22 -1.31 -22.31
C GLU A 593 -24.94 -1.79 -21.04
N ARG A 594 -25.52 -3.00 -21.09
CA ARG A 594 -26.10 -3.61 -19.89
C ARG A 594 -24.99 -3.96 -18.89
N ALA A 595 -25.24 -3.76 -17.59
CA ALA A 595 -24.29 -4.13 -16.55
C ALA A 595 -23.87 -5.61 -16.67
N SER A 596 -22.56 -5.88 -16.66
CA SER A 596 -22.04 -7.24 -16.82
C SER A 596 -22.38 -8.12 -15.60
N PRO A 597 -22.44 -9.45 -15.73
CA PRO A 597 -22.71 -10.34 -14.59
C PRO A 597 -21.73 -10.12 -13.42
N GLU A 598 -20.45 -9.85 -13.70
CA GLU A 598 -19.45 -9.52 -12.67
C GLU A 598 -19.72 -8.17 -11.99
N MET A 599 -20.19 -7.16 -12.72
CA MET A 599 -20.57 -5.87 -12.17
C MET A 599 -21.79 -5.99 -11.25
N VAL A 600 -22.85 -6.66 -11.70
CA VAL A 600 -24.07 -6.86 -10.89
C VAL A 600 -23.77 -7.76 -9.69
N PHE A 601 -22.92 -8.79 -9.86
CA PHE A 601 -22.43 -9.61 -8.76
C PHE A 601 -21.73 -8.77 -7.68
N THR A 602 -20.78 -7.92 -8.07
CA THR A 602 -20.07 -7.01 -7.16
C THR A 602 -21.04 -6.05 -6.46
N MET A 603 -22.01 -5.49 -7.20
CA MET A 603 -23.01 -4.53 -6.70
C MET A 603 -24.01 -5.12 -5.68
N LEU A 604 -24.33 -6.42 -5.80
CA LEU A 604 -25.29 -7.13 -4.93
C LEU A 604 -24.65 -7.92 -3.78
N THR A 605 -23.33 -8.14 -3.81
CA THR A 605 -22.60 -8.94 -2.80
C THR A 605 -21.56 -8.13 -2.02
N GLY A 606 -21.00 -7.07 -2.63
CA GLY A 606 -19.80 -6.37 -2.14
C GLY A 606 -18.48 -7.10 -2.46
N GLU A 607 -18.54 -8.29 -3.06
CA GLU A 607 -17.38 -9.15 -3.30
C GLU A 607 -16.72 -8.90 -4.65
N THR A 608 -15.39 -9.00 -4.69
CA THR A 608 -14.57 -8.82 -5.90
C THR A 608 -13.77 -10.10 -6.21
N PRO A 609 -13.13 -10.22 -7.38
CA PRO A 609 -12.26 -11.38 -7.70
C PRO A 609 -11.08 -11.60 -6.75
N GLN A 610 -10.76 -10.61 -5.90
CA GLN A 610 -9.71 -10.69 -4.87
C GLN A 610 -10.26 -11.17 -3.52
N THR A 611 -11.56 -10.97 -3.23
CA THR A 611 -12.17 -11.38 -1.95
C THR A 611 -12.98 -12.67 -2.07
N LEU A 612 -13.58 -12.97 -3.23
CA LEU A 612 -14.30 -14.22 -3.47
C LEU A 612 -13.98 -14.82 -4.86
N LYS A 613 -13.32 -15.99 -4.85
CA LYS A 613 -13.03 -16.80 -6.04
C LYS A 613 -12.97 -18.30 -5.73
N GLU A 614 -12.93 -19.11 -6.78
CA GLU A 614 -12.76 -20.55 -6.67
C GLU A 614 -11.44 -20.93 -5.98
N GLY A 615 -11.48 -21.98 -5.17
CA GLY A 615 -10.38 -22.41 -4.29
C GLY A 615 -10.32 -21.71 -2.92
N PHE A 616 -11.04 -20.60 -2.70
CA PHE A 616 -11.07 -19.93 -1.38
C PHE A 616 -11.87 -20.71 -0.34
N ILE A 617 -11.42 -20.62 0.92
CA ILE A 617 -12.08 -21.14 2.12
C ILE A 617 -12.84 -20.00 2.81
N VAL A 618 -14.14 -20.17 3.00
CA VAL A 618 -15.05 -19.16 3.56
C VAL A 618 -15.99 -19.81 4.59
N PRO A 619 -16.49 -19.05 5.58
CA PRO A 619 -17.59 -19.52 6.42
C PRO A 619 -18.87 -19.69 5.59
N ALA A 620 -19.65 -20.72 5.90
CA ALA A 620 -20.99 -20.92 5.38
C ALA A 620 -21.93 -21.44 6.48
N LEU A 621 -23.13 -20.87 6.53
CA LEU A 621 -24.21 -21.26 7.43
C LEU A 621 -25.12 -22.29 6.76
N ILE A 622 -25.31 -23.47 7.34
CA ILE A 622 -26.30 -24.46 6.85
C ILE A 622 -27.72 -23.89 7.00
N THR A 623 -28.42 -23.72 5.89
CA THR A 623 -29.78 -23.14 5.84
C THR A 623 -30.87 -24.20 5.69
N LYS A 624 -30.57 -25.34 5.04
CA LYS A 624 -31.50 -26.47 4.94
C LYS A 624 -30.80 -27.79 4.59
N ILE A 625 -31.15 -28.89 5.25
CA ILE A 625 -30.64 -30.23 4.94
C ILE A 625 -31.64 -31.04 4.11
N ARG A 626 -31.13 -31.92 3.25
CA ARG A 626 -31.84 -32.99 2.55
C ARG A 626 -30.94 -34.24 2.50
N ASP A 627 -31.53 -35.39 2.22
CA ASP A 627 -30.89 -36.72 2.27
C ASP A 627 -29.51 -36.81 1.60
N ARG A 628 -29.33 -36.10 0.47
CA ARG A 628 -28.11 -36.13 -0.37
C ARG A 628 -27.39 -34.78 -0.54
N ASN A 629 -27.91 -33.69 0.03
CA ASN A 629 -27.23 -32.40 0.02
C ASN A 629 -27.68 -31.48 1.16
N ALA A 630 -26.75 -30.65 1.65
CA ALA A 630 -27.07 -29.48 2.46
C ALA A 630 -27.04 -28.23 1.58
N MET A 631 -28.07 -27.40 1.73
CA MET A 631 -28.07 -26.01 1.29
C MET A 631 -27.50 -25.15 2.41
N CYS A 632 -26.68 -24.18 2.04
CA CYS A 632 -26.03 -23.25 2.96
C CYS A 632 -25.95 -21.86 2.33
N ARG A 633 -25.50 -20.88 3.10
CA ARG A 633 -25.36 -19.49 2.67
C ARG A 633 -24.02 -18.92 3.11
N LEU A 634 -23.35 -18.22 2.21
CA LEU A 634 -22.14 -17.44 2.49
C LEU A 634 -22.50 -16.10 3.12
N ASP A 635 -21.59 -15.48 3.87
CA ASP A 635 -21.83 -14.21 4.57
C ASP A 635 -22.26 -13.07 3.60
N CYS A 636 -21.78 -13.10 2.35
CA CYS A 636 -22.17 -12.18 1.27
C CYS A 636 -23.56 -12.44 0.65
N GLY A 637 -24.36 -13.34 1.26
CA GLY A 637 -25.77 -13.61 0.89
C GLY A 637 -25.97 -14.64 -0.24
N ILE A 638 -24.89 -15.15 -0.83
CA ILE A 638 -24.90 -16.19 -1.87
C ILE A 638 -25.41 -17.52 -1.28
N ASP A 639 -26.39 -18.14 -1.94
CA ASP A 639 -26.83 -19.51 -1.61
C ASP A 639 -25.85 -20.52 -2.25
N GLY A 640 -25.51 -21.60 -1.54
CA GLY A 640 -24.54 -22.59 -2.00
C GLY A 640 -24.82 -24.01 -1.51
N MET A 641 -24.24 -25.02 -2.16
CA MET A 641 -24.59 -26.43 -1.95
C MET A 641 -23.39 -27.31 -1.61
N LEU A 642 -23.56 -28.08 -0.54
CA LEU A 642 -22.70 -29.20 -0.15
C LEU A 642 -23.39 -30.50 -0.57
N ALA A 643 -22.94 -31.13 -1.65
CA ALA A 643 -23.36 -32.48 -2.03
C ALA A 643 -22.77 -33.52 -1.05
N ILE A 644 -23.47 -34.64 -0.82
CA ILE A 644 -23.03 -35.71 0.11
C ILE A 644 -21.58 -36.19 -0.15
N GLN A 645 -21.15 -36.22 -1.42
CA GLN A 645 -19.79 -36.59 -1.83
C GLN A 645 -18.69 -35.56 -1.48
N ASN A 646 -19.07 -34.37 -0.99
CA ASN A 646 -18.19 -33.25 -0.64
C ASN A 646 -18.22 -32.91 0.86
N ILE A 647 -18.94 -33.68 1.69
CA ILE A 647 -19.11 -33.36 3.12
C ILE A 647 -18.03 -34.02 4.00
N ALA A 648 -17.58 -35.23 3.66
CA ALA A 648 -16.43 -35.87 4.32
C ALA A 648 -15.61 -36.70 3.34
N ASP A 649 -14.42 -37.11 3.78
CA ASP A 649 -13.53 -38.01 3.05
C ASP A 649 -13.93 -39.49 3.21
N THR A 650 -14.79 -39.80 4.18
CA THR A 650 -15.42 -41.11 4.39
C THR A 650 -16.81 -41.18 3.74
N LYS A 651 -17.34 -42.39 3.50
CA LYS A 651 -18.70 -42.59 3.00
C LYS A 651 -19.72 -42.36 4.13
N ILE A 652 -20.53 -41.31 4.01
CA ILE A 652 -21.65 -40.98 4.90
C ILE A 652 -22.93 -41.67 4.39
N GLY A 653 -23.84 -42.03 5.30
CA GLY A 653 -25.19 -42.54 4.98
C GLY A 653 -26.14 -41.43 4.56
N ALA A 654 -26.46 -40.51 5.47
CA ALA A 654 -27.28 -39.32 5.22
C ALA A 654 -26.59 -38.03 5.71
N VAL A 655 -26.88 -36.90 5.07
CA VAL A 655 -26.24 -35.60 5.41
C VAL A 655 -26.57 -35.13 6.84
N SER A 656 -27.73 -35.54 7.35
CA SER A 656 -28.19 -35.35 8.75
C SER A 656 -27.25 -35.92 9.81
N ASP A 657 -26.42 -36.90 9.45
CA ASP A 657 -25.59 -37.65 10.39
C ASP A 657 -24.32 -36.88 10.77
N VAL A 658 -24.01 -35.80 10.02
CA VAL A 658 -22.74 -35.04 10.09
C VAL A 658 -22.97 -33.52 10.19
N LEU A 659 -24.04 -32.99 9.61
CA LEU A 659 -24.36 -31.56 9.60
C LEU A 659 -25.69 -31.27 10.31
N SER A 660 -25.79 -30.11 10.94
CA SER A 660 -27.03 -29.59 11.56
C SER A 660 -27.50 -28.29 10.89
N GLU A 661 -28.81 -28.06 10.82
CA GLU A 661 -29.34 -26.77 10.37
C GLU A 661 -28.99 -25.65 11.37
N GLY A 662 -28.61 -24.48 10.88
CA GLY A 662 -28.10 -23.37 11.70
C GLY A 662 -26.62 -23.49 12.10
N GLN A 663 -25.92 -24.55 11.71
CA GLN A 663 -24.48 -24.70 11.93
C GLN A 663 -23.68 -23.84 10.94
N THR A 664 -22.70 -23.06 11.43
CA THR A 664 -21.67 -22.44 10.58
C THR A 664 -20.43 -23.32 10.54
N LEU A 665 -19.86 -23.51 9.35
CA LEU A 665 -18.61 -24.26 9.14
C LEU A 665 -17.73 -23.58 8.08
N GLN A 666 -16.45 -23.96 8.01
CA GLN A 666 -15.57 -23.55 6.92
C GLN A 666 -15.82 -24.45 5.69
N VAL A 667 -15.98 -23.85 4.53
CA VAL A 667 -16.16 -24.52 3.24
C VAL A 667 -15.19 -23.96 2.21
N LYS A 668 -14.69 -24.82 1.32
CA LYS A 668 -13.92 -24.41 0.15
C LYS A 668 -14.83 -24.30 -1.07
N ILE A 669 -14.68 -23.21 -1.83
CA ILE A 669 -15.42 -22.97 -3.07
C ILE A 669 -14.82 -23.83 -4.18
N LEU A 670 -15.61 -24.75 -4.73
CA LEU A 670 -15.22 -25.56 -5.89
C LEU A 670 -15.56 -24.88 -7.22
N ARG A 671 -16.74 -24.24 -7.29
CA ARG A 671 -17.21 -23.51 -8.47
C ARG A 671 -18.08 -22.31 -8.05
N LEU A 672 -17.95 -21.18 -8.72
CA LEU A 672 -18.71 -19.95 -8.44
C LEU A 672 -19.50 -19.47 -9.67
N ASP A 673 -20.79 -19.78 -9.70
CA ASP A 673 -21.72 -19.37 -10.76
C ASP A 673 -22.22 -17.93 -10.49
N ARG A 674 -21.49 -16.94 -11.03
CA ARG A 674 -21.77 -15.51 -10.80
C ARG A 674 -23.07 -15.01 -11.43
N GLU A 675 -23.56 -15.65 -12.48
CA GLU A 675 -24.85 -15.32 -13.11
C GLU A 675 -26.04 -15.81 -12.28
N LYS A 676 -25.91 -17.00 -11.67
CA LYS A 676 -26.98 -17.62 -10.85
C LYS A 676 -26.83 -17.33 -9.35
N TYR A 677 -25.80 -16.58 -8.96
CA TYR A 677 -25.47 -16.25 -7.57
C TYR A 677 -25.38 -17.50 -6.69
N PHE A 678 -24.65 -18.51 -7.18
CA PHE A 678 -24.63 -19.86 -6.59
C PHE A 678 -23.22 -20.44 -6.51
N ALA A 679 -22.90 -21.13 -5.40
CA ALA A 679 -21.61 -21.77 -5.20
C ALA A 679 -21.73 -23.29 -4.98
N ASP A 680 -20.92 -24.08 -5.69
CA ASP A 680 -20.67 -25.48 -5.36
C ASP A 680 -19.52 -25.57 -4.36
N LEU A 681 -19.73 -26.28 -3.25
CA LEU A 681 -18.88 -26.21 -2.05
C LEU A 681 -18.37 -27.59 -1.61
N THR A 682 -17.32 -27.59 -0.78
CA THR A 682 -16.82 -28.78 -0.06
C THR A 682 -16.37 -28.43 1.36
N CYS A 683 -16.57 -29.35 2.31
CA CYS A 683 -16.03 -29.25 3.67
C CYS A 683 -15.17 -30.45 4.08
N LYS A 684 -14.71 -31.24 3.09
CA LYS A 684 -13.70 -32.30 3.28
C LYS A 684 -12.46 -31.80 4.00
N GLU A 685 -11.99 -32.58 4.97
CA GLU A 685 -10.78 -32.27 5.73
C GLU A 685 -9.55 -32.28 4.81
N SER A 686 -9.49 -33.22 3.85
CA SER A 686 -8.42 -33.29 2.83
C SER A 686 -8.27 -32.00 2.00
N GLU A 687 -9.40 -31.39 1.63
CA GLU A 687 -9.47 -30.16 0.81
C GLU A 687 -9.15 -28.90 1.61
N LEU A 688 -9.62 -28.83 2.86
CA LEU A 688 -9.41 -27.70 3.77
C LEU A 688 -7.98 -27.69 4.36
N ARG A 689 -7.37 -28.86 4.58
CA ARG A 689 -6.04 -29.01 5.20
C ARG A 689 -4.90 -28.26 4.49
N HIS A 690 -5.05 -28.00 3.19
CA HIS A 690 -4.06 -27.27 2.40
C HIS A 690 -4.14 -25.74 2.57
N GLY A 691 -5.23 -25.22 3.13
CA GLY A 691 -5.51 -23.78 3.19
C GLY A 691 -5.74 -23.16 1.81
N ASP A 692 -5.88 -21.83 1.78
CA ASP A 692 -6.00 -21.04 0.56
C ASP A 692 -5.06 -19.80 0.55
N THR A 693 -4.15 -19.69 1.52
CA THR A 693 -3.22 -18.56 1.69
C THR A 693 -2.48 -18.21 0.40
N GLN A 694 -1.94 -19.22 -0.30
CA GLN A 694 -1.22 -19.04 -1.58
C GLN A 694 -2.10 -18.48 -2.70
N LEU A 695 -3.42 -18.64 -2.63
CA LEU A 695 -4.38 -18.07 -3.59
C LEU A 695 -4.78 -16.63 -3.22
N ARG A 696 -4.66 -16.25 -1.94
CA ARG A 696 -4.97 -14.90 -1.42
C ARG A 696 -3.76 -13.96 -1.43
N MET A 697 -2.54 -14.49 -1.33
CA MET A 697 -1.29 -13.73 -1.37
C MET A 697 -1.25 -12.77 -2.56
N LEU A 698 -0.99 -11.50 -2.27
CA LEU A 698 -0.72 -10.49 -3.29
C LEU A 698 0.68 -10.72 -3.90
N PRO A 699 0.88 -10.47 -5.21
CA PRO A 699 2.20 -10.59 -5.83
C PRO A 699 3.18 -9.59 -5.20
N THR A 700 4.36 -10.05 -4.82
CA THR A 700 5.43 -9.19 -4.27
C THR A 700 6.01 -8.28 -5.34
N ASP A 701 6.58 -7.14 -4.93
CA ASP A 701 7.37 -6.30 -5.84
C ASP A 701 8.57 -7.09 -6.41
N ARG A 702 9.06 -6.68 -7.59
CA ARG A 702 10.25 -7.25 -8.23
C ARG A 702 11.51 -7.06 -7.38
N MET A 703 11.55 -6.01 -6.57
CA MET A 703 12.65 -5.65 -5.67
C MET A 703 12.39 -6.10 -4.23
N PHE A 704 11.58 -7.14 -4.01
CA PHE A 704 11.32 -7.69 -2.67
C PHE A 704 12.44 -8.66 -2.23
N ASP A 705 13.07 -8.39 -1.09
CA ASP A 705 14.09 -9.25 -0.48
C ASP A 705 13.45 -10.47 0.19
N GLN A 706 13.34 -11.55 -0.59
CA GLN A 706 12.88 -12.86 -0.13
C GLN A 706 13.83 -13.52 0.88
N PHE A 707 15.13 -13.19 0.84
CA PHE A 707 16.15 -13.83 1.67
C PHE A 707 16.11 -13.31 3.11
N GLU A 708 16.04 -11.99 3.32
CA GLU A 708 15.86 -11.40 4.65
C GLU A 708 14.47 -11.70 5.24
N GLU A 709 13.42 -11.84 4.43
CA GLU A 709 12.12 -12.31 4.93
C GLU A 709 12.19 -13.78 5.38
N GLU A 710 12.76 -14.68 4.59
CA GLU A 710 12.94 -16.09 4.99
C GLU A 710 13.82 -16.22 6.25
N LYS A 711 14.93 -15.49 6.30
CA LYS A 711 15.83 -15.44 7.47
C LYS A 711 15.09 -14.99 8.73
N SER A 712 14.38 -13.86 8.68
CA SER A 712 13.63 -13.35 9.83
C SER A 712 12.46 -14.27 10.22
N ARG A 713 11.75 -14.85 9.26
CA ARG A 713 10.74 -15.90 9.47
C ARG A 713 11.33 -17.14 10.15
N ASN A 714 12.56 -17.50 9.83
CA ASN A 714 13.30 -18.60 10.47
C ASN A 714 13.85 -18.23 11.85
N GLU A 715 14.03 -16.94 12.16
CA GLU A 715 14.37 -16.45 13.50
C GLU A 715 13.14 -16.44 14.41
N VAL A 716 11.99 -15.95 13.94
CA VAL A 716 10.70 -16.04 14.66
C VAL A 716 10.32 -17.51 14.94
N LYS A 717 10.41 -18.38 13.93
CA LYS A 717 10.21 -19.85 14.10
C LYS A 717 11.23 -20.51 15.04
N LYS A 718 12.32 -19.85 15.43
CA LYS A 718 13.23 -20.29 16.50
C LYS A 718 12.83 -19.72 17.86
N SER A 719 12.42 -18.45 17.97
CA SER A 719 11.96 -17.87 19.24
C SER A 719 10.70 -18.56 19.77
N ASP A 720 9.74 -18.84 18.90
CA ASP A 720 8.45 -19.42 19.31
C ASP A 720 8.66 -20.82 19.92
N LYS A 721 9.55 -21.62 19.32
CA LYS A 721 9.95 -22.95 19.83
C LYS A 721 10.61 -22.91 21.21
N VAL A 722 11.15 -21.77 21.65
CA VAL A 722 11.72 -21.56 22.99
C VAL A 722 10.65 -21.11 24.00
N SER A 723 9.51 -20.59 23.53
CA SER A 723 8.40 -20.12 24.37
C SER A 723 7.46 -21.24 24.87
N ASN A 724 7.54 -22.43 24.26
CA ASN A 724 6.61 -23.56 24.45
C ASN A 724 6.56 -24.13 25.88
N PHE A 725 5.84 -23.46 26.78
CA PHE A 725 5.28 -24.04 28.00
C PHE A 725 3.79 -23.67 28.10
N LEU A 726 2.93 -24.63 28.46
CA LEU A 726 1.50 -24.37 28.64
C LEU A 726 1.31 -23.56 29.94
N PRO A 727 0.63 -22.39 29.93
CA PRO A 727 0.33 -21.65 31.15
C PRO A 727 -0.63 -22.44 32.04
N ARG A 728 -0.25 -22.65 33.30
CA ARG A 728 -0.98 -23.49 34.27
C ARG A 728 -1.82 -22.65 35.22
N LYS A 729 -2.87 -23.25 35.79
CA LYS A 729 -3.79 -22.62 36.75
C LYS A 729 -3.58 -23.18 38.16
N ILE A 730 -2.32 -23.18 38.62
CA ILE A 730 -1.91 -23.71 39.93
C ILE A 730 -2.03 -22.59 40.96
N THR A 731 -2.86 -22.80 41.98
CA THR A 731 -3.09 -21.83 43.07
C THR A 731 -2.05 -22.01 44.17
N HIS A 732 -0.86 -21.42 43.98
CA HIS A 732 0.22 -21.44 44.98
C HIS A 732 0.98 -20.09 44.99
N PRO A 733 1.29 -19.47 46.15
CA PRO A 733 1.87 -18.12 46.21
C PRO A 733 3.22 -17.96 45.48
N LEU A 734 4.03 -19.03 45.45
CA LEU A 734 5.34 -19.04 44.79
C LEU A 734 5.29 -19.52 43.33
N PHE A 735 4.11 -19.87 42.80
CA PHE A 735 3.96 -20.33 41.42
C PHE A 735 3.77 -19.17 40.43
N LYS A 736 4.51 -19.20 39.31
CA LYS A 736 4.39 -18.22 38.22
C LYS A 736 4.55 -18.89 36.84
N ASN A 737 3.68 -18.50 35.90
CA ASN A 737 3.80 -18.85 34.49
C ASN A 737 4.93 -18.04 33.84
N MET A 738 6.16 -18.54 33.92
CA MET A 738 7.36 -17.93 33.35
C MET A 738 8.39 -18.99 32.94
N ASN A 739 9.18 -18.72 31.90
CA ASN A 739 10.22 -19.64 31.44
C ASN A 739 11.49 -19.60 32.32
N GLY A 740 12.45 -20.48 32.07
CA GLY A 740 13.69 -20.57 32.85
C GLY A 740 14.53 -19.29 32.89
N GLN A 741 14.58 -18.50 31.81
CA GLN A 741 15.35 -17.26 31.74
C GLN A 741 14.62 -16.09 32.42
N GLN A 742 13.28 -16.07 32.35
CA GLN A 742 12.45 -15.13 33.10
C GLN A 742 12.56 -15.41 34.61
N ALA A 743 12.62 -16.67 35.02
CA ALA A 743 12.81 -17.05 36.43
C ALA A 743 14.18 -16.65 36.99
N THR A 744 15.28 -16.80 36.23
CA THR A 744 16.60 -16.33 36.69
C THR A 744 16.73 -14.81 36.70
N LYS A 745 16.07 -14.10 35.77
CA LYS A 745 15.92 -12.63 35.86
C LYS A 745 15.08 -12.21 37.08
N TYR A 746 13.96 -12.88 37.34
CA TYR A 746 13.08 -12.59 38.49
C TYR A 746 13.76 -12.83 39.84
N LEU A 747 14.70 -13.77 39.92
CA LEU A 747 15.52 -14.04 41.10
C LEU A 747 16.85 -13.27 41.14
N ALA A 748 17.17 -12.42 40.15
CA ALA A 748 18.43 -11.67 40.15
C ALA A 748 18.51 -10.72 41.36
N ASP A 749 17.49 -9.89 41.54
CA ASP A 749 17.38 -8.89 42.61
C ASP A 749 16.92 -9.48 43.95
N LYS A 750 16.89 -10.82 44.06
CA LYS A 750 16.41 -11.56 45.24
C LYS A 750 17.54 -12.05 46.14
N THR A 751 17.17 -12.36 47.38
CA THR A 751 18.12 -12.83 48.40
C THR A 751 18.49 -14.30 48.18
N ARG A 752 19.58 -14.72 48.81
CA ARG A 752 20.05 -16.12 48.75
C ARG A 752 19.02 -17.00 49.47
N GLY A 753 18.60 -18.10 48.84
CA GLY A 753 17.51 -18.95 49.31
C GLY A 753 16.15 -18.68 48.67
N ASP A 754 15.90 -17.48 48.12
CA ASP A 754 14.64 -17.17 47.44
C ASP A 754 14.39 -18.11 46.24
N LEU A 755 13.13 -18.50 46.05
CA LEU A 755 12.70 -19.47 45.05
C LEU A 755 11.42 -19.07 44.30
N VAL A 756 11.23 -19.67 43.12
CA VAL A 756 10.00 -19.57 42.33
C VAL A 756 9.68 -20.92 41.68
N ILE A 757 8.40 -21.31 41.72
CA ILE A 757 7.87 -22.49 41.03
C ILE A 757 7.37 -22.04 39.66
N ARG A 758 7.68 -22.80 38.61
CA ARG A 758 7.23 -22.53 37.24
C ARG A 758 6.95 -23.82 36.46
N PRO A 759 6.24 -23.75 35.33
CA PRO A 759 6.20 -24.84 34.36
C PRO A 759 7.61 -25.27 33.91
N SER A 760 7.78 -26.56 33.60
CA SER A 760 9.03 -27.08 33.04
C SER A 760 8.97 -27.12 31.51
N ASN A 761 10.10 -26.82 30.85
CA ASN A 761 10.26 -26.99 29.40
C ASN A 761 10.35 -28.48 28.99
N ARG A 762 10.22 -29.44 29.93
CA ARG A 762 10.28 -30.89 29.67
C ARG A 762 8.95 -31.51 29.24
N GLY A 763 7.83 -30.87 29.52
CA GLY A 763 6.49 -31.36 29.17
C GLY A 763 5.43 -30.92 30.17
N VAL A 764 4.16 -31.22 29.87
CA VAL A 764 3.00 -30.88 30.72
C VAL A 764 2.95 -31.66 32.04
N ASP A 765 3.75 -32.72 32.21
CA ASP A 765 3.84 -33.50 33.45
C ASP A 765 5.06 -33.11 34.31
N HIS A 766 5.68 -31.96 34.03
CA HIS A 766 6.84 -31.48 34.77
C HIS A 766 6.68 -30.03 35.26
N LEU A 767 7.00 -29.81 36.53
CA LEU A 767 7.23 -28.49 37.12
C LEU A 767 8.72 -28.29 37.40
N THR A 768 9.15 -27.04 37.55
CA THR A 768 10.51 -26.74 38.01
C THR A 768 10.48 -25.69 39.13
N VAL A 769 11.09 -26.01 40.27
CA VAL A 769 11.43 -25.02 41.30
C VAL A 769 12.82 -24.47 41.00
N THR A 770 12.93 -23.15 40.84
CA THR A 770 14.22 -22.46 40.65
C THR A 770 14.57 -21.70 41.92
N VAL A 771 15.81 -21.84 42.40
CA VAL A 771 16.28 -21.31 43.69
C VAL A 771 17.61 -20.56 43.53
N LYS A 772 17.78 -19.40 44.17
CA LYS A 772 19.06 -18.64 44.17
C LYS A 772 20.05 -19.20 45.19
N LEU A 773 21.14 -19.82 44.71
CA LEU A 773 22.22 -20.38 45.56
C LEU A 773 23.43 -19.44 45.72
N ALA A 774 23.65 -18.53 44.77
CA ALA A 774 24.56 -17.38 44.87
C ALA A 774 24.20 -16.35 43.78
N ASP A 775 24.87 -15.20 43.75
CA ASP A 775 24.68 -14.23 42.67
C ASP A 775 25.12 -14.83 41.31
N ASN A 776 24.21 -14.71 40.34
CA ASN A 776 24.25 -15.37 39.04
C ASN A 776 24.43 -16.90 39.11
N PHE A 777 23.96 -17.55 40.19
CA PHE A 777 24.03 -19.00 40.35
C PHE A 777 22.76 -19.58 40.98
N TYR A 778 22.06 -20.39 40.19
CA TYR A 778 20.73 -20.91 40.51
C TYR A 778 20.72 -22.44 40.44
N LYS A 779 19.86 -23.08 41.24
CA LYS A 779 19.54 -24.50 41.10
C LYS A 779 18.12 -24.65 40.56
N HIS A 780 17.96 -25.49 39.56
CA HIS A 780 16.68 -25.90 39.02
C HIS A 780 16.38 -27.32 39.48
N PHE A 781 15.35 -27.49 40.29
CA PHE A 781 14.83 -28.77 40.75
C PHE A 781 13.65 -29.15 39.84
N ASP A 782 13.80 -30.20 39.06
CA ASP A 782 12.74 -30.72 38.19
C ASP A 782 11.86 -31.70 38.97
N ILE A 783 10.55 -31.53 38.88
CA ILE A 783 9.52 -32.29 39.62
C ILE A 783 8.61 -32.95 38.59
N LEU A 784 8.51 -34.28 38.65
CA LEU A 784 7.57 -35.05 37.85
C LEU A 784 6.21 -35.07 38.57
N GLU A 785 5.18 -34.60 37.90
CA GLU A 785 3.78 -34.70 38.33
C GLU A 785 3.19 -36.04 37.89
N LEU A 786 2.41 -36.67 38.78
CA LEU A 786 1.65 -37.88 38.50
C LEU A 786 0.19 -37.71 38.96
N ASP A 787 -0.71 -38.52 38.38
CA ASP A 787 -2.15 -38.53 38.67
C ASP A 787 -2.84 -37.16 38.54
N LYS A 788 -2.52 -36.42 37.47
CA LYS A 788 -3.20 -35.18 37.06
C LYS A 788 -4.66 -35.43 36.63
N LYS A 789 -5.49 -34.39 36.75
CA LYS A 789 -6.87 -34.39 36.21
C LYS A 789 -6.95 -33.90 34.77
N ASP A 790 -6.11 -32.92 34.45
CA ASP A 790 -6.04 -32.20 33.18
C ASP A 790 -4.66 -31.53 33.06
N ASP A 791 -4.28 -31.09 31.86
CA ASP A 791 -2.96 -30.50 31.60
C ASP A 791 -2.71 -29.10 32.18
N VAL A 792 -3.72 -28.50 32.82
CA VAL A 792 -3.64 -27.16 33.41
C VAL A 792 -3.54 -27.22 34.94
N SER A 793 -4.11 -28.27 35.55
CA SER A 793 -4.10 -28.60 36.99
C SER A 793 -2.73 -28.98 37.56
N LEU A 794 -2.64 -29.16 38.88
CA LEU A 794 -1.51 -29.76 39.59
C LEU A 794 -1.73 -31.28 39.75
N GLY A 795 -0.69 -32.10 39.57
CA GLY A 795 -0.73 -33.54 39.87
C GLY A 795 -0.93 -33.87 41.35
N LYS A 796 -1.57 -35.01 41.66
CA LYS A 796 -1.79 -35.47 43.06
C LYS A 796 -0.55 -36.04 43.74
N ILE A 797 0.46 -36.43 42.96
CA ILE A 797 1.71 -37.01 43.47
C ILE A 797 2.86 -36.27 42.80
N LEU A 798 3.72 -35.66 43.59
CA LEU A 798 4.89 -34.92 43.12
C LEU A 798 6.14 -35.74 43.43
N LYS A 799 6.93 -36.07 42.40
CA LYS A 799 8.14 -36.87 42.52
C LYS A 799 9.39 -36.05 42.21
N ILE A 800 10.39 -36.11 43.09
CA ILE A 800 11.71 -35.50 42.89
C ILE A 800 12.82 -36.44 43.39
N ASP A 801 13.85 -36.64 42.57
CA ASP A 801 14.81 -37.76 42.65
C ASP A 801 14.08 -39.11 42.89
N ASN A 802 14.18 -39.68 44.10
CA ASN A 802 13.51 -40.93 44.50
C ASN A 802 12.34 -40.72 45.48
N SER A 803 12.11 -39.50 45.94
CA SER A 803 11.08 -39.19 46.94
C SER A 803 9.76 -38.79 46.29
N LYS A 804 8.65 -39.07 46.96
CA LYS A 804 7.28 -38.67 46.58
C LYS A 804 6.68 -37.80 47.68
N TYR A 805 5.89 -36.81 47.28
CA TYR A 805 5.17 -35.86 48.14
C TYR A 805 3.73 -35.74 47.65
N SER A 806 2.83 -35.37 48.56
CA SER A 806 1.39 -35.25 48.34
C SER A 806 0.94 -33.85 47.92
N ASP A 807 1.69 -32.81 48.31
CA ASP A 807 1.47 -31.43 47.87
C ASP A 807 2.80 -30.65 47.68
N LEU A 808 2.68 -29.38 47.28
CA LEU A 808 3.82 -28.50 47.01
C LEU A 808 4.53 -28.02 48.28
N ASP A 809 3.81 -27.78 49.37
CA ASP A 809 4.37 -27.22 50.61
C ASP A 809 5.15 -28.31 51.36
N GLU A 810 4.64 -29.54 51.39
CA GLU A 810 5.35 -30.73 51.87
C GLU A 810 6.69 -30.92 51.13
N LEU A 811 6.69 -30.76 49.79
CA LEU A 811 7.87 -30.86 48.94
C LEU A 811 8.86 -29.71 49.18
N LEU A 812 8.37 -28.47 49.28
CA LEU A 812 9.19 -27.29 49.53
C LEU A 812 9.95 -27.43 50.86
N VAL A 813 9.24 -27.68 51.96
CA VAL A 813 9.83 -27.78 53.31
C VAL A 813 10.73 -29.02 53.42
N SER A 814 10.20 -30.20 53.13
CA SER A 814 10.89 -31.47 53.41
C SER A 814 12.10 -31.70 52.51
N HIS A 815 12.05 -31.24 51.26
CA HIS A 815 13.12 -31.46 50.28
C HIS A 815 13.99 -30.23 50.05
N ILE A 816 13.38 -29.10 49.68
CA ILE A 816 14.12 -27.94 49.14
C ILE A 816 14.69 -27.09 50.26
N GLU A 817 13.90 -26.73 51.27
CA GLU A 817 14.38 -26.00 52.45
C GLU A 817 15.39 -26.81 53.26
N SER A 818 15.22 -28.13 53.39
CA SER A 818 16.22 -28.98 54.05
C SER A 818 17.57 -28.97 53.30
N ILE A 819 17.56 -29.06 51.96
CA ILE A 819 18.78 -28.90 51.15
C ILE A 819 19.38 -27.49 51.30
N LEU A 820 18.56 -26.44 51.40
CA LEU A 820 19.04 -25.07 51.59
C LEU A 820 19.68 -24.88 52.98
N SER A 821 19.01 -25.30 54.04
CA SER A 821 19.52 -25.29 55.42
C SER A 821 20.86 -26.04 55.53
N LYS A 822 20.97 -27.21 54.91
CA LYS A 822 22.23 -27.95 54.83
C LYS A 822 23.30 -27.28 53.96
N THR A 823 22.92 -26.57 52.90
CA THR A 823 23.83 -25.76 52.06
C THR A 823 24.40 -24.59 52.89
N GLU A 824 23.54 -23.87 53.60
CA GLU A 824 23.95 -22.80 54.51
C GLU A 824 24.83 -23.32 55.66
N ALA A 825 24.56 -24.50 56.22
CA ALA A 825 25.37 -25.07 57.30
C ALA A 825 26.83 -25.34 56.88
N ILE A 826 27.09 -25.69 55.60
CA ILE A 826 28.46 -25.73 55.07
C ILE A 826 29.01 -24.30 54.94
N MET A 827 28.23 -23.35 54.43
CA MET A 827 28.67 -21.97 54.21
C MET A 827 28.96 -21.19 55.50
N ARG A 828 28.25 -21.50 56.60
CA ARG A 828 28.49 -20.95 57.95
C ARG A 828 29.74 -21.55 58.63
N ASN A 829 30.35 -22.58 58.06
CA ASN A 829 31.55 -23.21 58.62
C ASN A 829 32.76 -22.27 58.47
N SER A 830 33.60 -22.13 59.51
CA SER A 830 34.79 -21.27 59.48
C SER A 830 35.84 -21.65 58.41
N LYS A 831 35.73 -22.85 57.84
CA LYS A 831 36.56 -23.35 56.73
C LYS A 831 35.96 -23.09 55.33
N TYR A 832 34.80 -22.44 55.23
CA TYR A 832 34.22 -22.04 53.96
C TYR A 832 34.90 -20.78 53.37
N LYS A 833 34.98 -20.71 52.04
CA LYS A 833 35.34 -19.53 51.25
C LYS A 833 34.47 -19.48 49.99
N GLU A 834 34.13 -18.28 49.53
CA GLU A 834 33.14 -18.09 48.47
C GLU A 834 33.59 -18.53 47.07
N ASN A 835 34.89 -18.47 46.81
CA ASN A 835 35.47 -18.76 45.49
C ASN A 835 36.73 -19.62 45.64
N ALA A 836 36.90 -20.58 44.73
CA ALA A 836 37.97 -21.57 44.78
C ALA A 836 39.39 -20.96 44.78
N SER A 837 39.61 -19.83 44.09
CA SER A 837 40.91 -19.13 44.08
C SER A 837 41.30 -18.60 45.45
N LEU A 838 40.36 -17.98 46.17
CA LEU A 838 40.56 -17.47 47.53
C LEU A 838 40.80 -18.63 48.52
N LEU A 839 40.11 -19.76 48.32
CA LEU A 839 40.38 -20.97 49.10
C LEU A 839 41.78 -21.51 48.85
N ARG A 840 42.20 -21.68 47.59
CA ARG A 840 43.55 -22.16 47.24
C ARG A 840 44.64 -21.28 47.85
N GLN A 841 44.53 -19.95 47.72
CA GLN A 841 45.42 -19.00 48.37
C GLN A 841 45.44 -19.16 49.91
N THR A 842 44.26 -19.32 50.54
CA THR A 842 44.15 -19.56 51.99
C THR A 842 44.88 -20.85 52.41
N LEU A 843 44.72 -21.93 51.63
CA LEU A 843 45.39 -23.20 51.89
C LEU A 843 46.91 -23.08 51.75
N ASP A 844 47.40 -22.40 50.71
CA ASP A 844 48.84 -22.19 50.50
C ASP A 844 49.47 -21.39 51.64
N THR A 845 48.91 -20.25 52.03
CA THR A 845 49.41 -19.43 53.16
C THR A 845 49.38 -20.18 54.49
N GLN A 846 48.30 -20.92 54.79
CA GLN A 846 48.20 -21.68 56.04
C GLN A 846 49.17 -22.89 56.06
N THR A 847 49.45 -23.50 54.91
CA THR A 847 50.41 -24.62 54.82
C THR A 847 51.86 -24.12 54.83
N GLN A 848 52.15 -22.92 54.30
CA GLN A 848 53.46 -22.26 54.48
C GLN A 848 53.75 -21.98 55.96
N ALA A 849 52.75 -21.52 56.72
CA ALA A 849 52.87 -21.27 58.15
C ALA A 849 53.00 -22.55 59.01
N LYS A 850 52.58 -23.71 58.49
CA LYS A 850 52.70 -25.03 59.15
C LYS A 850 53.01 -26.14 58.12
N PRO A 851 54.30 -26.32 57.74
CA PRO A 851 54.70 -27.14 56.59
C PRO A 851 54.21 -28.59 56.57
N ASP A 852 54.04 -29.22 57.74
CA ASP A 852 53.61 -30.62 57.89
C ASP A 852 52.09 -30.79 58.07
N ALA A 853 51.32 -29.69 58.13
CA ALA A 853 49.89 -29.75 58.40
C ALA A 853 49.07 -30.13 57.15
N CYS A 854 48.03 -30.95 57.35
CA CYS A 854 46.95 -31.07 56.38
C CYS A 854 45.94 -29.92 56.58
N VAL A 855 45.94 -28.97 55.65
CA VAL A 855 44.99 -27.86 55.64
C VAL A 855 43.88 -28.14 54.63
N TYR A 856 42.63 -27.85 54.98
CA TYR A 856 41.47 -28.07 54.10
C TYR A 856 40.34 -27.06 54.37
N GLY A 857 39.50 -26.84 53.36
CA GLY A 857 38.28 -26.05 53.45
C GLY A 857 37.29 -26.31 52.33
N PHE A 858 36.19 -25.56 52.32
CA PHE A 858 35.06 -25.75 51.40
C PHE A 858 34.83 -24.52 50.52
N THR A 859 34.54 -24.75 49.24
CA THR A 859 34.00 -23.74 48.32
C THR A 859 32.77 -24.31 47.63
N LEU A 860 31.81 -23.46 47.26
CA LEU A 860 30.64 -23.89 46.49
C LEU A 860 31.06 -24.24 45.06
N ASP A 861 30.58 -25.37 44.54
CA ASP A 861 30.90 -25.81 43.17
C ASP A 861 30.00 -25.10 42.15
N ARG A 862 30.55 -24.09 41.48
CA ARG A 862 29.83 -23.32 40.43
C ARG A 862 29.58 -24.13 39.14
N LYS A 863 30.07 -25.36 39.00
CA LYS A 863 29.74 -26.26 37.88
C LYS A 863 28.52 -27.13 38.17
N PHE A 864 28.32 -27.54 39.41
CA PHE A 864 27.28 -28.51 39.80
C PHE A 864 26.43 -28.01 41.00
N PRO A 865 25.27 -27.37 40.75
CA PRO A 865 24.40 -26.85 41.80
C PRO A 865 23.94 -27.90 42.83
N GLY A 866 24.31 -27.68 44.10
CA GLY A 866 24.09 -28.64 45.20
C GLY A 866 25.31 -29.50 45.56
N PHE A 867 26.48 -29.20 45.00
CA PHE A 867 27.77 -29.74 45.40
C PHE A 867 28.68 -28.66 45.99
N PHE A 868 29.59 -29.07 46.87
CA PHE A 868 30.71 -28.27 47.36
C PHE A 868 32.03 -28.98 47.06
N SER A 869 33.05 -28.21 46.66
CA SER A 869 34.42 -28.70 46.55
C SER A 869 35.13 -28.55 47.90
N LEU A 870 35.51 -29.69 48.48
CA LEU A 870 36.44 -29.76 49.61
C LEU A 870 37.86 -29.77 49.02
N LEU A 871 38.54 -28.63 49.11
CA LEU A 871 39.93 -28.47 48.67
C LEU A 871 40.87 -28.68 49.86
N PHE A 872 41.97 -29.40 49.65
CA PHE A 872 42.93 -29.69 50.72
C PHE A 872 44.37 -29.82 50.21
N LYS A 873 45.34 -29.49 51.08
CA LYS A 873 46.77 -29.60 50.83
C LYS A 873 47.41 -30.51 51.88
N LEU A 874 48.31 -31.39 51.43
CA LEU A 874 49.01 -32.37 52.28
C LEU A 874 50.47 -31.95 52.47
N GLY A 875 50.68 -30.90 53.28
CA GLY A 875 51.99 -30.30 53.51
C GLY A 875 52.48 -29.41 52.36
N ALA A 876 53.51 -28.61 52.63
CA ALA A 876 53.86 -27.44 51.81
C ALA A 876 54.23 -27.78 50.35
N SER A 877 54.88 -28.93 50.12
CA SER A 877 55.43 -29.35 48.83
C SER A 877 54.47 -30.13 47.93
N ARG A 878 53.28 -30.51 48.40
CA ARG A 878 52.29 -31.25 47.60
C ARG A 878 51.29 -30.31 46.93
N GLN A 879 50.71 -30.73 45.81
CA GLN A 879 49.64 -30.00 45.14
C GLN A 879 48.33 -30.04 45.95
N ILE A 880 47.42 -29.12 45.66
CA ILE A 880 46.08 -29.08 46.27
C ILE A 880 45.19 -30.11 45.57
N GLU A 881 44.65 -31.06 46.35
CA GLU A 881 43.68 -32.05 45.93
C GLU A 881 42.23 -31.57 46.18
N GLU A 882 41.26 -32.20 45.52
CA GLU A 882 39.83 -31.82 45.55
C GLU A 882 38.93 -33.05 45.72
N LEU A 883 37.92 -32.95 46.59
CA LEU A 883 36.85 -33.96 46.76
C LEU A 883 35.48 -33.27 46.71
N SER A 884 34.48 -33.89 46.08
CA SER A 884 33.13 -33.33 46.00
C SER A 884 32.25 -33.79 47.16
N VAL A 885 31.53 -32.86 47.80
CA VAL A 885 30.48 -33.16 48.79
C VAL A 885 29.12 -32.91 48.14
N LYS A 886 28.27 -33.93 47.99
CA LYS A 886 26.87 -33.76 47.55
C LYS A 886 26.01 -33.39 48.77
N VAL A 887 25.14 -32.40 48.64
CA VAL A 887 24.06 -32.13 49.61
C VAL A 887 22.79 -32.88 49.20
N LEU A 888 22.17 -33.58 50.16
CA LEU A 888 20.87 -34.25 50.07
C LEU A 888 19.98 -33.79 51.25
N PRO A 889 18.65 -34.03 51.23
CA PRO A 889 17.74 -33.56 52.28
C PRO A 889 18.09 -34.07 53.69
N ASP A 890 18.54 -35.32 53.83
CA ASP A 890 18.80 -35.93 55.13
C ASP A 890 20.27 -35.86 55.57
N HIS A 891 21.20 -35.89 54.60
CA HIS A 891 22.63 -36.07 54.84
C HIS A 891 23.51 -35.44 53.74
N TYR A 892 24.81 -35.48 53.95
CA TYR A 892 25.84 -35.14 52.96
C TYR A 892 26.57 -36.40 52.51
N VAL A 893 26.97 -36.48 51.24
CA VAL A 893 27.81 -37.57 50.74
C VAL A 893 29.19 -37.02 50.39
N LEU A 894 30.21 -37.39 51.15
CA LEU A 894 31.61 -37.10 50.79
C LEU A 894 32.04 -38.10 49.70
N LYS A 895 32.11 -37.66 48.45
CA LYS A 895 32.53 -38.52 47.34
C LYS A 895 34.01 -38.88 47.46
N GLY A 896 34.31 -40.14 47.20
CA GLY A 896 35.62 -40.75 47.37
C GLY A 896 35.53 -42.26 47.23
N PRO A 897 36.57 -43.03 47.59
CA PRO A 897 36.61 -44.48 47.38
C PRO A 897 35.46 -45.27 48.02
N THR A 898 34.82 -44.72 49.06
CA THR A 898 33.74 -45.35 49.83
C THR A 898 32.46 -44.52 49.90
N ASN A 899 32.39 -43.35 49.26
CA ASN A 899 31.23 -42.43 49.25
C ASN A 899 30.51 -42.27 50.61
N LYS A 900 31.26 -41.94 51.68
CA LYS A 900 30.75 -41.98 53.07
C LYS A 900 29.63 -40.94 53.30
N GLU A 901 28.47 -41.44 53.72
CA GLU A 901 27.34 -40.62 54.19
C GLU A 901 27.64 -39.99 55.55
N CYS A 902 27.26 -38.71 55.70
CA CYS A 902 27.57 -37.88 56.84
C CYS A 902 26.34 -37.06 57.23
N LYS A 903 25.82 -37.19 58.46
CA LYS A 903 24.57 -36.52 58.87
C LYS A 903 24.68 -34.99 58.88
N ASP A 904 25.81 -34.48 59.36
CA ASP A 904 26.10 -33.06 59.54
C ASP A 904 27.49 -32.66 59.00
N VAL A 905 27.81 -31.37 59.03
CA VAL A 905 29.09 -30.84 58.51
C VAL A 905 30.28 -31.27 59.39
N VAL A 906 30.08 -31.54 60.68
CA VAL A 906 31.12 -32.06 61.56
C VAL A 906 31.46 -33.50 61.18
N ALA A 907 30.45 -34.34 60.88
CA ALA A 907 30.66 -35.67 60.32
C ALA A 907 31.41 -35.64 58.98
N VAL A 908 31.09 -34.71 58.05
CA VAL A 908 31.86 -34.54 56.81
C VAL A 908 33.33 -34.21 57.11
N CYS A 909 33.58 -33.30 58.05
CA CYS A 909 34.94 -32.95 58.46
C CYS A 909 35.68 -34.11 59.15
N ASN A 910 34.99 -34.98 59.88
CA ASN A 910 35.58 -36.14 60.55
C ASN A 910 35.83 -37.29 59.57
N ALA A 911 34.88 -37.57 58.67
CA ALA A 911 35.05 -38.49 57.54
C ALA A 911 36.27 -38.13 56.68
N PHE A 912 36.47 -36.84 56.41
CA PHE A 912 37.68 -36.36 55.72
C PHE A 912 38.97 -36.61 56.54
N LYS A 913 38.97 -36.35 57.86
CA LYS A 913 40.13 -36.66 58.73
C LYS A 913 40.47 -38.15 58.73
N GLU A 914 39.48 -39.02 58.86
CA GLU A 914 39.64 -40.49 58.79
C GLU A 914 40.25 -40.91 57.45
N LEU A 915 39.73 -40.38 56.34
CA LEU A 915 40.23 -40.64 54.99
C LEU A 915 41.71 -40.23 54.86
N MET A 916 42.09 -39.06 55.38
CA MET A 916 43.48 -38.60 55.38
C MET A 916 44.38 -39.43 56.28
N GLN A 917 43.93 -39.85 57.47
CA GLN A 917 44.67 -40.75 58.36
C GLN A 917 44.93 -42.12 57.70
N GLN A 918 43.97 -42.66 56.95
CA GLN A 918 44.17 -43.87 56.14
C GLN A 918 45.17 -43.62 55.01
N LYS A 919 45.07 -42.48 54.32
CA LYS A 919 45.96 -42.09 53.20
C LYS A 919 47.41 -41.77 53.64
N LEU A 920 47.65 -41.57 54.93
CA LEU A 920 48.95 -41.22 55.52
C LEU A 920 49.65 -42.40 56.24
N ARG A 921 49.03 -43.59 56.32
CA ARG A 921 49.72 -44.79 56.87
C ARG A 921 50.86 -45.24 55.93
N PRO A 922 52.08 -45.50 56.43
CA PRO A 922 53.12 -46.13 55.63
C PRO A 922 52.71 -47.58 55.29
N LYS A 923 52.96 -48.01 54.06
CA LYS A 923 52.80 -49.42 53.66
C LYS A 923 53.94 -50.26 54.24
N PRO A 924 53.69 -51.49 54.74
CA PRO A 924 54.75 -52.40 55.13
C PRO A 924 55.58 -52.83 53.90
N VAL A 925 56.89 -53.01 54.11
CA VAL A 925 57.81 -53.47 53.07
C VAL A 925 57.75 -54.99 52.95
N ALA A 926 57.48 -55.50 51.74
CA ALA A 926 57.61 -56.92 51.40
C ALA A 926 58.92 -57.16 50.63
N SER A 927 59.56 -58.30 50.87
CA SER A 927 60.94 -58.60 50.46
C SER A 927 61.10 -59.01 48.99
N THR A 928 62.26 -58.70 48.41
CA THR A 928 62.66 -58.98 47.02
C THR A 928 63.18 -60.41 46.78
N SER A 929 62.62 -61.12 45.80
CA SER A 929 63.21 -62.26 45.06
C SER A 929 62.18 -62.76 44.00
N THR A 930 62.50 -63.21 42.79
CA THR A 930 63.73 -63.16 41.96
C THR A 930 63.35 -63.23 40.46
N ALA A 931 64.34 -63.39 39.56
CA ALA A 931 64.22 -63.44 38.08
C ALA A 931 63.15 -64.38 37.47
N GLY A 932 62.80 -64.12 36.19
CA GLY A 932 62.01 -65.02 35.31
C GLY A 932 62.88 -66.11 34.64
N PRO A 933 62.63 -66.55 33.38
CA PRO A 933 61.69 -66.03 32.37
C PRO A 933 60.87 -67.08 31.56
N SER A 934 60.10 -66.59 30.58
CA SER A 934 59.79 -67.18 29.25
C SER A 934 58.74 -68.29 29.02
N SER A 935 58.04 -68.12 27.88
CA SER A 935 57.56 -69.14 26.91
C SER A 935 56.16 -69.79 27.01
N SER A 936 55.63 -70.11 25.82
CA SER A 936 54.76 -71.26 25.47
C SER A 936 53.26 -71.35 25.87
N ARG A 937 52.43 -70.89 24.91
CA ARG A 937 51.16 -71.46 24.39
C ARG A 937 51.14 -73.01 24.22
N PRO A 938 50.05 -73.72 23.79
CA PRO A 938 48.69 -73.27 23.33
C PRO A 938 47.46 -74.14 23.78
N HIS A 939 46.29 -73.90 23.14
CA HIS A 939 45.13 -74.82 22.88
C HIS A 939 44.04 -75.02 23.97
N TYR A 940 42.74 -75.23 23.64
CA TYR A 940 41.99 -75.17 22.36
C TYR A 940 40.48 -74.81 22.57
N ASN A 941 39.83 -74.34 21.49
CA ASN A 941 38.37 -74.32 21.19
C ASN A 941 37.46 -73.26 21.86
N SER A 942 36.40 -72.74 21.20
CA SER A 942 36.07 -72.68 19.75
C SER A 942 34.86 -71.77 19.46
N GLN A 943 34.93 -70.96 18.37
CA GLN A 943 33.81 -70.42 17.55
C GLN A 943 32.76 -69.49 18.24
N SER A 944 32.11 -68.53 17.54
CA SER A 944 32.28 -68.02 16.16
C SER A 944 31.60 -66.66 15.92
N GLY A 945 32.32 -65.73 15.26
CA GLY A 945 31.79 -64.64 14.42
C GLY A 945 31.14 -63.41 15.08
N SER A 946 31.11 -62.22 14.44
CA SER A 946 31.89 -61.74 13.28
C SER A 946 31.70 -60.24 13.04
N ASN A 947 32.81 -59.50 12.82
CA ASN A 947 32.98 -58.37 11.86
C ASN A 947 32.10 -57.09 12.02
N ASN A 948 32.50 -55.89 11.56
CA ASN A 948 33.68 -55.48 10.78
C ASN A 948 34.07 -53.99 11.00
N TYR A 949 35.38 -53.68 10.94
CA TYR A 949 36.06 -52.45 10.48
C TYR A 949 35.70 -51.06 11.09
N SER A 950 36.64 -50.26 11.63
CA SER A 950 37.76 -49.49 10.99
C SER A 950 37.31 -48.07 10.55
N SER A 951 38.12 -47.00 10.50
CA SER A 951 39.59 -46.89 10.50
C SER A 951 40.11 -45.49 10.88
N TYR A 952 41.37 -45.37 11.34
CA TYR A 952 42.38 -44.30 11.08
C TYR A 952 42.05 -42.78 11.27
N ASN A 953 42.98 -41.86 11.59
CA ASN A 953 44.38 -41.88 12.10
C ASN A 953 44.76 -40.44 12.61
N SER A 954 45.95 -40.27 13.21
CA SER A 954 46.90 -39.11 13.12
C SER A 954 46.43 -37.63 13.11
N SER A 955 47.12 -36.65 13.71
CA SER A 955 48.32 -36.63 14.59
C SER A 955 48.64 -35.17 15.05
N SER A 956 49.67 -35.00 15.90
CA SER A 956 50.62 -33.84 15.97
C SER A 956 50.07 -32.41 16.20
N SER A 957 50.35 -31.71 17.33
CA SER A 957 51.62 -31.05 17.74
C SER A 957 51.79 -29.61 17.19
N SER A 958 52.41 -28.62 17.86
CA SER A 958 52.87 -28.44 19.26
C SER A 958 53.42 -26.99 19.50
N TYR A 959 53.72 -26.63 20.77
CA TYR A 959 54.38 -25.39 21.27
C TYR A 959 53.60 -24.06 21.10
N SER A 960 53.40 -23.15 22.08
CA SER A 960 54.24 -22.40 23.08
C SER A 960 54.63 -20.98 22.58
N SER A 961 54.92 -19.95 23.39
CA SER A 961 55.09 -19.82 24.86
C SER A 961 55.12 -18.35 25.36
N SER A 962 54.79 -18.15 26.65
CA SER A 962 55.36 -17.14 27.60
C SER A 962 54.98 -15.64 27.57
N ASN A 963 54.41 -15.19 28.71
CA ASN A 963 54.73 -13.99 29.53
C ASN A 963 54.52 -12.57 28.92
N TYR A 964 54.39 -11.45 29.67
CA TYR A 964 54.75 -11.09 31.06
C TYR A 964 53.73 -10.11 31.73
N ASN A 965 53.73 -10.07 33.07
CA ASN A 965 53.65 -8.93 34.03
C ASN A 965 53.11 -7.52 33.63
N SER A 966 52.52 -6.69 34.52
CA SER A 966 52.07 -6.86 35.92
C SER A 966 51.29 -5.64 36.49
N SER A 967 50.37 -5.91 37.43
CA SER A 967 50.04 -5.13 38.67
C SER A 967 49.63 -3.64 38.72
N HIS A 968 48.52 -3.41 39.47
CA HIS A 968 48.28 -2.31 40.47
C HIS A 968 48.05 -0.86 39.97
N HIS A 969 47.36 0.05 40.71
CA HIS A 969 46.69 -0.01 42.03
C HIS A 969 45.42 0.89 42.14
N THR A 970 44.60 0.62 43.16
CA THR A 970 43.46 1.38 43.76
C THR A 970 43.87 2.71 44.45
N PRO A 971 42.98 3.65 44.92
CA PRO A 971 41.61 3.52 45.51
C PRO A 971 40.54 4.44 44.81
N SER A 972 39.40 4.96 45.32
CA SER A 972 38.90 5.36 46.67
C SER A 972 37.35 5.44 46.81
N HIS A 973 36.88 5.89 47.98
CA HIS A 973 35.47 6.12 48.43
C HIS A 973 35.43 7.46 49.27
N PRO A 974 34.33 7.96 49.93
CA PRO A 974 33.03 7.33 50.29
C PRO A 974 31.70 8.17 50.21
N GLY A 975 30.54 7.49 50.26
CA GLY A 975 29.27 7.90 50.94
C GLY A 975 28.35 8.98 50.32
N SER A 976 27.11 9.22 50.81
CA SER A 976 26.17 8.42 51.65
C SER A 976 24.75 9.05 51.79
N TYR A 977 23.75 8.24 52.16
CA TYR A 977 22.39 8.54 52.74
C TYR A 977 21.17 8.96 51.88
N HIS A 978 20.03 8.27 52.14
CA HIS A 978 18.58 8.61 52.23
C HIS A 978 17.91 9.71 51.33
N GLN A 979 16.59 9.71 51.05
CA GLN A 979 15.41 9.11 51.72
C GLN A 979 14.21 8.85 50.75
N GLN A 980 13.10 8.28 51.25
CA GLN A 980 11.76 8.11 50.62
C GLN A 980 10.67 8.63 51.62
N PRO A 981 9.33 8.68 51.37
CA PRO A 981 8.48 7.94 50.40
C PRO A 981 7.27 8.75 49.78
N SER A 982 6.23 8.04 49.27
CA SER A 982 4.78 8.42 49.16
C SER A 982 4.32 9.46 48.10
N SER A 983 3.07 9.48 47.58
CA SER A 983 1.93 8.53 47.54
C SER A 983 0.78 9.00 46.60
N HIS A 984 -0.11 8.07 46.17
CA HIS A 984 -1.45 8.27 45.56
C HIS A 984 -1.53 8.95 44.15
N SER A 985 -2.37 8.59 43.16
CA SER A 985 -3.60 7.76 42.96
C SER A 985 -4.94 8.52 42.93
N HIS A 986 -5.55 8.71 41.74
CA HIS A 986 -7.01 8.77 41.42
C HIS A 986 -7.22 8.95 39.90
N HIS A 987 -8.04 8.13 39.20
CA HIS A 987 -9.49 8.24 38.89
C HIS A 987 -9.86 9.10 37.65
N TYR A 988 -11.00 8.76 37.04
CA TYR A 988 -11.34 9.05 35.65
C TYR A 988 -12.85 9.37 35.52
N VAL A 989 -13.21 10.62 35.18
CA VAL A 989 -14.60 11.06 34.85
C VAL A 989 -14.50 12.18 33.80
N PRO A 990 -15.32 12.20 32.72
CA PRO A 990 -15.19 13.15 31.61
C PRO A 990 -16.05 14.42 31.75
N HIS A 991 -15.78 15.47 30.95
CA HIS A 991 -16.67 16.64 30.85
C HIS A 991 -16.77 17.28 29.44
N HIS A 992 -18.03 17.55 29.09
CA HIS A 992 -18.63 18.42 28.08
C HIS A 992 -17.81 19.49 27.30
N SER A 993 -17.96 19.40 25.97
CA SER A 993 -18.37 20.47 25.01
C SER A 993 -18.31 21.96 25.40
N GLN A 994 -17.64 22.78 24.57
CA GLN A 994 -17.89 24.23 24.38
C GLN A 994 -17.64 24.66 22.92
N GLN A 995 -18.18 25.82 22.52
CA GLN A 995 -18.11 26.40 21.16
C GLN A 995 -16.93 27.36 20.96
N PRO A 996 -16.44 27.58 19.73
CA PRO A 996 -15.47 28.63 19.42
C PRO A 996 -16.13 30.03 19.27
N VAL A 997 -15.39 31.08 19.64
CA VAL A 997 -15.86 32.49 19.64
C VAL A 997 -15.23 33.28 18.47
N VAL A 998 -15.96 34.27 17.94
CA VAL A 998 -15.57 35.12 16.80
C VAL A 998 -15.12 36.53 17.26
N PRO A 999 -14.00 37.09 16.76
CA PRO A 999 -13.63 38.49 16.93
C PRO A 999 -14.23 39.42 15.85
N HIS A 1000 -14.64 40.64 16.22
CA HIS A 1000 -15.24 41.64 15.31
C HIS A 1000 -14.24 42.70 14.77
N HIS A 1001 -14.67 43.44 13.75
CA HIS A 1001 -13.89 44.46 13.01
C HIS A 1001 -13.81 45.85 13.68
N LEU A 1002 -12.70 46.57 13.38
CA LEU A 1002 -12.65 48.01 13.04
C LEU A 1002 -11.65 48.13 11.86
N ALA A 1003 -11.87 48.76 10.69
CA ALA A 1003 -12.70 49.87 10.19
C ALA A 1003 -11.91 51.19 10.03
N HIS A 1004 -11.57 51.56 8.78
CA HIS A 1004 -11.41 52.94 8.30
C HIS A 1004 -11.37 53.01 6.76
N GLN A 1005 -11.96 54.06 6.17
CA GLN A 1005 -11.82 54.47 4.76
C GLN A 1005 -10.74 55.58 4.63
N PRO A 1006 -10.30 55.96 3.41
CA PRO A 1006 -11.00 57.03 2.68
C PRO A 1006 -11.15 56.80 1.17
N ALA A 1007 -11.76 57.76 0.46
CA ALA A 1007 -12.02 57.74 -0.98
C ALA A 1007 -11.26 58.89 -1.74
N PRO A 1008 -11.67 59.45 -2.91
CA PRO A 1008 -10.78 59.53 -4.08
C PRO A 1008 -10.44 60.96 -4.56
N PRO A 1009 -9.70 61.10 -5.66
CA PRO A 1009 -9.85 62.24 -6.57
C PRO A 1009 -10.11 61.85 -8.05
N MET A 1010 -10.51 62.83 -8.87
CA MET A 1010 -10.80 62.76 -10.32
C MET A 1010 -10.01 63.82 -11.11
N HIS A 1011 -10.09 63.76 -12.45
CA HIS A 1011 -9.62 64.75 -13.45
C HIS A 1011 -8.07 64.82 -13.66
N GLN A 1012 -7.54 65.19 -14.84
CA GLN A 1012 -8.09 65.44 -16.20
C GLN A 1012 -6.96 65.39 -17.27
N GLN A 1013 -7.30 65.04 -18.53
CA GLN A 1013 -6.56 65.38 -19.78
C GLN A 1013 -5.11 64.80 -19.90
N SER A 1014 -4.40 64.73 -21.06
CA SER A 1014 -4.66 65.01 -22.49
C SER A 1014 -3.82 64.07 -23.41
N HIS A 1015 -4.16 63.99 -24.70
CA HIS A 1015 -3.29 63.49 -25.80
C HIS A 1015 -2.16 64.51 -26.14
N PRO A 1016 -1.14 64.25 -27.02
CA PRO A 1016 -1.04 63.21 -28.08
C PRO A 1016 0.34 62.53 -28.36
N SER A 1017 0.31 61.63 -29.37
CA SER A 1017 1.36 61.28 -30.37
C SER A 1017 2.68 60.55 -30.02
N SER A 1018 2.87 59.44 -30.77
CA SER A 1018 4.12 58.89 -31.37
C SER A 1018 5.33 58.49 -30.50
N SER A 1019 5.66 57.19 -30.54
CA SER A 1019 6.81 56.70 -31.35
C SER A 1019 6.88 55.15 -31.38
N SER A 1020 7.75 54.61 -32.24
CA SER A 1020 7.87 53.21 -32.63
C SER A 1020 8.69 52.33 -31.68
N SER A 1021 8.38 51.04 -31.64
CA SER A 1021 9.38 49.96 -31.87
C SER A 1021 8.69 48.59 -31.99
N SER A 1022 9.26 47.71 -32.81
CA SER A 1022 8.72 46.39 -33.13
C SER A 1022 9.35 45.27 -32.28
N SER A 1023 8.57 44.21 -32.06
CA SER A 1023 9.02 42.98 -31.39
C SER A 1023 10.09 42.22 -32.19
N GLY A 1024 11.13 41.74 -31.51
CA GLY A 1024 12.14 40.83 -32.06
C GLY A 1024 12.24 39.52 -31.27
N HIS A 1025 12.34 38.38 -31.96
CA HIS A 1025 12.59 37.07 -31.35
C HIS A 1025 13.94 36.99 -30.63
N TRP A 1026 14.03 36.09 -29.64
CA TRP A 1026 15.31 35.57 -29.14
C TRP A 1026 15.29 34.03 -29.20
N GLY A 1027 16.24 33.47 -29.95
CA GLY A 1027 16.42 32.03 -30.14
C GLY A 1027 17.49 31.41 -29.21
N SER A 1028 17.73 30.11 -29.40
CA SER A 1028 18.52 29.28 -28.49
C SER A 1028 20.02 29.16 -28.85
N THR A 1029 20.86 29.03 -27.81
CA THR A 1029 22.12 28.24 -27.72
C THR A 1029 23.31 28.50 -28.70
N PRO A 1030 24.54 28.71 -28.19
CA PRO A 1030 25.77 28.80 -29.00
C PRO A 1030 26.71 27.56 -28.99
N TRP A 1031 26.99 27.04 -30.19
CA TRP A 1031 28.32 26.75 -30.81
C TRP A 1031 29.50 26.02 -30.10
N GLY A 1032 30.08 25.06 -30.85
CA GLY A 1032 31.53 24.74 -30.91
C GLY A 1032 31.94 23.29 -30.54
N GLY A 1033 32.80 22.54 -31.27
CA GLY A 1033 33.42 22.76 -32.59
C GLY A 1033 34.60 21.78 -32.90
N ALA A 1034 35.26 21.91 -34.07
CA ALA A 1034 36.56 21.31 -34.50
C ALA A 1034 36.56 20.00 -35.38
N PRO A 1035 37.62 19.70 -36.21
CA PRO A 1035 37.44 19.58 -37.69
C PRO A 1035 38.29 18.50 -38.47
N TRP A 1036 38.42 18.64 -39.82
CA TRP A 1036 39.26 17.90 -40.84
C TRP A 1036 38.68 16.55 -41.36
N THR A 1037 38.78 16.11 -42.64
CA THR A 1037 39.32 16.67 -43.93
C THR A 1037 38.73 15.97 -45.17
N GLY A 1038 38.79 16.59 -46.38
CA GLY A 1038 38.94 15.84 -47.66
C GLY A 1038 37.95 16.11 -48.82
N ALA A 1039 38.49 16.26 -50.04
CA ALA A 1039 37.84 16.32 -51.38
C ALA A 1039 38.93 15.91 -52.45
N PRO A 1040 38.75 15.93 -53.81
CA PRO A 1040 37.59 16.28 -54.66
C PRO A 1040 37.34 15.39 -55.94
N GLY A 1041 36.30 15.73 -56.74
CA GLY A 1041 36.17 15.45 -58.21
C GLY A 1041 35.59 14.09 -58.66
N GLY A 1042 35.03 13.91 -59.88
CA GLY A 1042 34.59 14.90 -60.89
C GLY A 1042 34.32 14.34 -62.33
N GLY A 1043 33.16 14.69 -62.95
CA GLY A 1043 32.84 14.52 -64.40
C GLY A 1043 32.19 13.18 -64.86
N HIS A 1044 31.59 13.03 -66.08
CA HIS A 1044 31.04 13.99 -67.07
C HIS A 1044 30.29 13.26 -68.25
N MET A 1045 29.32 13.93 -68.94
CA MET A 1045 28.63 13.52 -70.21
C MET A 1045 27.74 12.23 -70.20
N GLY A 1046 26.75 11.97 -71.07
CA GLY A 1046 26.16 12.66 -72.26
C GLY A 1046 24.79 12.03 -72.73
N PRO A 1047 24.09 12.51 -73.80
CA PRO A 1047 22.61 12.41 -73.92
C PRO A 1047 21.98 11.61 -75.14
N PRO A 1048 20.96 12.04 -75.98
CA PRO A 1048 19.62 11.38 -76.04
C PRO A 1048 19.02 11.02 -77.46
N SER A 1049 17.71 10.67 -77.52
CA SER A 1049 16.80 10.39 -78.71
C SER A 1049 16.84 8.95 -79.33
N GLY A 1050 15.85 8.41 -80.08
CA GLY A 1050 14.44 8.78 -80.43
C GLY A 1050 13.76 7.89 -81.53
N HIS A 1051 12.41 7.92 -81.65
CA HIS A 1051 11.49 7.45 -82.76
C HIS A 1051 11.03 5.96 -83.00
N MET A 1052 9.68 5.78 -83.07
CA MET A 1052 8.80 4.89 -83.93
C MET A 1052 8.96 3.34 -83.92
N THR A 1053 7.97 2.47 -84.30
CA THR A 1053 6.74 2.50 -85.16
C THR A 1053 5.54 1.66 -84.60
N GLY A 1054 4.36 1.68 -85.26
CA GLY A 1054 3.17 0.79 -85.03
C GLY A 1054 3.02 -0.36 -86.05
N PRO A 1055 1.92 -1.18 -86.05
CA PRO A 1055 0.63 -0.78 -86.67
C PRO A 1055 -0.68 -1.40 -86.04
N HIS A 1056 -1.82 -1.29 -86.75
CA HIS A 1056 -3.22 -1.53 -86.30
C HIS A 1056 -3.86 -2.91 -86.61
N HIS A 1057 -4.95 -3.27 -85.88
CA HIS A 1057 -6.32 -3.67 -86.33
C HIS A 1057 -7.14 -4.24 -85.14
N GLY A 1058 -8.48 -4.11 -84.98
CA GLY A 1058 -9.48 -3.22 -85.59
C GLY A 1058 -10.95 -3.73 -85.51
N TYR A 1059 -11.88 -2.96 -84.90
CA TYR A 1059 -13.38 -3.08 -84.97
C TYR A 1059 -14.04 -4.36 -84.36
N SER A 1060 -15.35 -4.43 -83.98
CA SER A 1060 -16.51 -3.50 -84.01
C SER A 1060 -17.56 -3.81 -82.88
N SER A 1061 -18.46 -2.85 -82.66
CA SER A 1061 -19.82 -2.86 -82.03
C SER A 1061 -20.72 -4.13 -82.20
N ALA A 1062 -21.90 -4.30 -81.54
CA ALA A 1062 -22.84 -3.32 -80.95
C ALA A 1062 -23.80 -3.89 -79.87
N HIS A 1063 -24.81 -3.08 -79.48
CA HIS A 1063 -26.12 -3.31 -78.79
C HIS A 1063 -26.58 -4.75 -78.43
N GLY A 1064 -27.44 -4.97 -77.42
CA GLY A 1064 -28.21 -4.05 -76.56
C GLY A 1064 -29.47 -4.74 -76.01
N ASP A 1065 -30.29 -4.00 -75.23
CA ASP A 1065 -31.54 -4.43 -74.57
C ASP A 1065 -31.45 -5.62 -73.57
N SER A 1066 -32.46 -5.86 -72.73
CA SER A 1066 -33.08 -5.10 -71.62
C SER A 1066 -34.22 -5.95 -71.02
N ARG A 1067 -34.81 -5.50 -69.90
CA ARG A 1067 -36.11 -5.92 -69.30
C ARG A 1067 -36.24 -7.25 -68.51
N HIS A 1068 -36.48 -7.06 -67.21
CA HIS A 1068 -37.50 -7.71 -66.35
C HIS A 1068 -37.35 -9.20 -65.95
N GLY A 1069 -37.86 -9.57 -64.76
CA GLY A 1069 -38.01 -11.00 -64.40
C GLY A 1069 -38.47 -11.45 -63.00
N ARG A 1070 -38.96 -10.57 -62.11
CA ARG A 1070 -39.68 -10.86 -60.83
C ARG A 1070 -39.77 -12.32 -60.24
N VAL A 1071 -39.18 -12.49 -59.04
CA VAL A 1071 -39.71 -13.11 -57.78
C VAL A 1071 -40.20 -14.58 -57.74
N HIS A 1072 -40.12 -15.18 -56.52
CA HIS A 1072 -40.70 -16.47 -56.04
C HIS A 1072 -39.94 -17.76 -56.41
N HIS A 1073 -39.87 -18.81 -55.57
CA HIS A 1073 -40.38 -19.03 -54.18
C HIS A 1073 -39.54 -20.08 -53.42
N GLN A 1074 -39.58 -20.04 -52.07
CA GLN A 1074 -39.54 -21.15 -51.09
C GLN A 1074 -38.63 -22.41 -51.29
N HIS A 1075 -37.76 -22.66 -50.28
CA HIS A 1075 -37.72 -23.83 -49.36
C HIS A 1075 -38.20 -25.26 -49.79
N PRO A 1076 -37.75 -26.36 -49.11
CA PRO A 1076 -36.75 -26.52 -48.04
C PRO A 1076 -35.78 -27.74 -48.25
N ALA A 1077 -35.26 -28.31 -47.15
CA ALA A 1077 -34.45 -29.53 -47.00
C ALA A 1077 -32.95 -29.43 -47.40
N GLY A 1078 -32.03 -30.21 -46.79
CA GLY A 1078 -32.19 -31.06 -45.60
C GLY A 1078 -31.12 -32.16 -45.47
N SER A 1079 -30.95 -32.66 -44.23
CA SER A 1079 -30.09 -33.81 -43.83
C SER A 1079 -28.56 -33.59 -43.77
N CYS A 1080 -27.92 -34.39 -42.92
CA CYS A 1080 -26.54 -34.24 -42.46
C CYS A 1080 -25.54 -35.11 -43.24
N HIS A 1081 -24.24 -34.76 -43.20
CA HIS A 1081 -23.24 -35.59 -42.48
C HIS A 1081 -21.83 -34.99 -42.37
N ARG A 1082 -21.15 -35.31 -41.23
CA ARG A 1082 -19.74 -35.72 -41.05
C ARG A 1082 -18.68 -35.17 -42.05
N LEU A 1083 -17.56 -34.57 -41.62
CA LEU A 1083 -16.47 -35.19 -40.82
C LEU A 1083 -15.33 -34.17 -40.52
N ALA A 1084 -14.41 -34.52 -39.60
CA ALA A 1084 -13.07 -33.91 -39.32
C ALA A 1084 -13.03 -32.41 -38.90
N SER A 1085 -12.34 -31.92 -37.85
CA SER A 1085 -11.15 -32.30 -37.04
C SER A 1085 -9.81 -31.68 -37.48
N ASN A 1086 -9.16 -30.96 -36.55
CA ASN A 1086 -7.77 -30.48 -36.49
C ASN A 1086 -7.37 -29.21 -37.29
N LEU A 1087 -6.99 -28.17 -36.52
CA LEU A 1087 -5.88 -27.19 -36.67
C LEU A 1087 -6.31 -25.89 -35.92
N SER A 1088 -5.83 -25.56 -34.72
CA SER A 1088 -4.47 -25.31 -34.20
C SER A 1088 -3.88 -23.93 -34.54
N SER A 1089 -3.96 -23.04 -33.53
CA SER A 1089 -2.91 -22.12 -33.03
C SER A 1089 -2.37 -20.92 -33.85
N ARG A 1090 -2.38 -19.73 -33.19
CA ARG A 1090 -1.53 -18.51 -33.39
C ARG A 1090 -1.78 -17.75 -34.72
N PHE A 1091 -1.91 -16.42 -34.78
CA PHE A 1091 -1.16 -15.30 -34.19
C PHE A 1091 -2.14 -14.13 -33.87
N ILE A 1092 -2.02 -13.37 -32.77
CA ILE A 1092 -1.10 -12.23 -32.54
C ILE A 1092 -1.06 -11.23 -33.71
N ARG A 1093 -1.89 -10.18 -33.59
CA ARG A 1093 -1.44 -8.79 -33.66
C ARG A 1093 -2.22 -7.95 -32.64
#